data_AF-A0A0C9QT61-F1
#
_entry.id   AF-A0A0C9QT61-F1
#
_cell.length_a   1.000
_cell.length_b   1.000
_cell.length_c   1.000
_cell.angle_alpha   90.00
_cell.angle_beta   90.00
_cell.angle_gamma   90.00
#
_symmetry.space_group_name_H-M   'P 1'
#
loop_
_entity.id
_entity.type
_entity.pdbx_description
1 polymer ?
#
loop_
_entity_poly.entity_id
_entity_poly.type
_entity_poly.pdbx_seq_one_letter_code
_entity_poly.pdbx_strand_id
1 'polypeptide(L)'
;MAPFVWTFKGNIHRFITDGQLLQYFIILFSLFNFSLCLYEDQVGKFDWKQNYVGRIKFSSFDTVSTAKKIIVATEENVLAALNLKSGQIIWRRVLERGYAGRIRSLSGVADGDLITVSGGVPAIVRVWDLAAGHILNEWPVAEQNPERLEDVKWHIKDGTLHHILPIYSSGVEVTSYDSKTGEKLKTRKVSAPFITAETECVLAAPYLACLKSDTSLAILFLVNLFDTNAQPHSVTSNNIFGAGAQGPFKLEAVPGDDSVLSITAEGDNRKRIMMPSDTPKIILRDIEGDARLYVTSVDEEKVLLETTYRNGVTEIKALTLLESTPMPEFSAAISHGALLFPSMKASICPRMSKGVICRHLVSSEDDGVALLQHNKLVWSREEALASISLVEMMELPMSDRDQTIETEFDQKERDVIGMMTRRVTAQFNQLKSFLQSSFGVTPQASNQRADLVRDKFGLHKMIVVVTSAGKLFGIESKKGEIIWQLRVKDIATEKKDSKPLILYVQRGSRHFPYPPQCALLSTDKNTGEGIIYTFNPITGQPLDGLVKLGYKVKQSMLLHDATEDFLRAILLLDSRDKIHVFPENATAVAATNGKSTYLFTADAGTGIVAGFSLGYSTPEELIAHKVWELVLAPKNQKITHVVSKSPIERVHSQGRVLGDRSVLYKYINPNLVAVVTQGVGNTLKNTMTLYLLDVVSGAMIFSIVHKRVRGPTHIVHSENWLVYSYYNDKSRRTEIATLELYEGKVQSNTTVFSSLTTTRLPMVERQAFIFPASIESMRETITEKGITSKHILVALANGGILELPWMMVDPRRPTNPELREEGVIPYMPEIPIHMDAIINYNQSVFRVSGIHTSPSGLESTCLVFAHGLDLFYTRVAPSKTFDVLKEDFDYYLIVIVLAALLISSYVTKKLASQKAQKQAWK
;
A
#
# COMPACT_ATOMS: atom_id res chain seq x y z
N MET A 1 57.26 -4.21 38.78
CA MET A 1 57.56 -4.22 40.22
C MET A 1 56.64 -5.24 40.88
N ALA A 2 57.22 -6.13 41.68
CA ALA A 2 56.61 -7.32 42.27
C ALA A 2 55.48 -7.01 43.29
N PRO A 3 54.67 -8.03 43.68
CA PRO A 3 53.40 -7.90 44.39
C PRO A 3 53.52 -8.09 45.91
N PHE A 4 52.43 -7.86 46.65
CA PHE A 4 52.24 -8.42 47.99
C PHE A 4 50.83 -8.99 48.17
N VAL A 5 50.82 -10.23 48.68
CA VAL A 5 49.69 -11.11 48.98
C VAL A 5 49.10 -10.76 50.34
N TRP A 6 47.77 -10.83 50.49
CA TRP A 6 47.11 -10.95 51.79
C TRP A 6 46.27 -12.22 51.84
N THR A 7 46.47 -12.99 52.90
CA THR A 7 45.86 -14.29 53.21
C THR A 7 44.56 -14.09 53.98
N PHE A 8 43.48 -14.76 53.55
CA PHE A 8 42.24 -14.90 54.32
C PHE A 8 42.04 -16.38 54.69
N LYS A 9 42.37 -16.73 55.94
CA LYS A 9 41.91 -17.96 56.59
C LYS A 9 41.30 -17.58 57.94
N GLY A 10 40.01 -17.85 58.09
CA GLY A 10 39.29 -17.78 59.35
C GLY A 10 37.97 -17.03 59.24
N ASN A 11 36.86 -17.74 59.52
CA ASN A 11 35.49 -17.22 59.75
C ASN A 11 34.44 -17.29 58.62
N ILE A 12 34.47 -18.32 57.76
CA ILE A 12 33.26 -18.70 56.98
C ILE A 12 32.22 -19.42 57.86
N HIS A 13 32.63 -20.02 58.98
CA HIS A 13 31.73 -20.82 59.82
C HIS A 13 30.72 -20.01 60.66
N ARG A 14 30.93 -18.69 60.82
CA ARG A 14 30.03 -17.81 61.58
C ARG A 14 28.95 -17.16 60.72
N PHE A 15 29.11 -17.18 59.39
CA PHE A 15 28.11 -16.65 58.44
C PHE A 15 26.98 -17.65 58.15
N ILE A 16 27.16 -18.94 58.49
CA ILE A 16 26.20 -20.03 58.18
C ILE A 16 25.27 -20.32 59.37
N THR A 17 25.57 -19.82 60.57
CA THR A 17 24.81 -20.15 61.80
C THR A 17 23.64 -19.22 62.11
N ASP A 18 23.53 -18.07 61.46
CA ASP A 18 22.36 -17.20 61.63
C ASP A 18 21.24 -17.62 60.68
N GLY A 19 20.43 -18.60 61.12
CA GLY A 19 19.25 -19.07 60.40
C GLY A 19 18.26 -17.94 60.05
N GLN A 20 18.29 -16.83 60.79
CA GLN A 20 17.50 -15.63 60.49
C GLN A 20 18.01 -14.91 59.25
N LEU A 21 19.33 -14.79 59.04
CA LEU A 21 19.92 -14.09 57.89
C LEU A 21 19.71 -14.88 56.59
N LEU A 22 19.81 -16.22 56.66
CA LEU A 22 19.46 -17.11 55.54
C LEU A 22 17.96 -17.07 55.23
N GLN A 23 17.09 -17.05 56.25
CA GLN A 23 15.64 -16.87 56.05
C GLN A 23 15.32 -15.51 55.43
N TYR A 24 15.95 -14.42 55.86
CA TYR A 24 15.77 -13.11 55.25
C TYR A 24 16.28 -13.09 53.80
N PHE A 25 17.40 -13.76 53.48
CA PHE A 25 17.87 -13.88 52.10
C PHE A 25 16.94 -14.73 51.22
N ILE A 26 16.38 -15.83 51.73
CA ILE A 26 15.41 -16.66 51.00
C ILE A 26 14.09 -15.90 50.80
N ILE A 27 13.61 -15.17 51.82
CA ILE A 27 12.42 -14.33 51.71
C ILE A 27 12.67 -13.18 50.73
N LEU A 28 13.83 -12.52 50.80
CA LEU A 28 14.24 -11.45 49.88
C LEU A 28 14.36 -11.97 48.43
N PHE A 29 15.00 -13.12 48.20
CA PHE A 29 15.07 -13.74 46.86
C PHE A 29 13.71 -14.26 46.37
N SER A 30 12.83 -14.72 47.27
CA SER A 30 11.46 -15.10 46.90
C SER A 30 10.65 -13.86 46.53
N LEU A 31 10.80 -12.74 47.25
CA LEU A 31 10.11 -11.48 47.00
C LEU A 31 10.62 -10.78 45.72
N PHE A 32 11.91 -10.90 45.38
CA PHE A 32 12.46 -10.37 44.13
C PHE A 32 11.99 -11.14 42.88
N ASN A 33 11.48 -12.37 43.02
CA ASN A 33 10.93 -13.15 41.90
C ASN A 33 9.41 -13.00 41.72
N PHE A 34 8.69 -12.30 42.62
CA PHE A 34 7.25 -12.06 42.47
C PHE A 34 6.90 -10.78 41.70
N SER A 35 7.89 -9.99 41.24
CA SER A 35 7.64 -8.77 40.46
C SER A 35 7.76 -8.95 38.94
N LEU A 36 7.89 -10.17 38.43
CA LEU A 36 7.65 -10.50 37.01
C LEU A 36 6.24 -11.07 36.87
N CYS A 37 5.24 -10.23 37.15
CA CYS A 37 3.84 -10.55 36.87
C CYS A 37 3.31 -9.60 35.80
N LEU A 38 2.72 -10.22 34.77
CA LEU A 38 2.10 -9.67 33.55
C LEU A 38 3.04 -9.31 32.39
N TYR A 39 2.69 -9.87 31.22
CA TYR A 39 3.36 -9.83 29.93
C TYR A 39 3.92 -8.44 29.56
N GLU A 40 5.17 -8.40 29.09
CA GLU A 40 5.61 -7.36 28.15
C GLU A 40 4.82 -7.60 26.85
N ASP A 41 3.68 -6.95 26.82
CA ASP A 41 2.81 -6.66 25.68
C ASP A 41 3.60 -6.73 24.38
N GLN A 42 3.22 -7.67 23.50
CA GLN A 42 3.86 -8.02 22.22
C GLN A 42 3.96 -6.85 21.21
N VAL A 43 3.50 -5.67 21.63
CA VAL A 43 3.57 -4.38 20.94
C VAL A 43 5.02 -4.08 20.54
N GLY A 44 5.25 -3.93 19.25
CA GLY A 44 6.54 -3.59 18.65
C GLY A 44 7.50 -4.78 18.46
N LYS A 45 7.12 -6.01 18.85
CA LYS A 45 7.94 -7.22 18.61
C LYS A 45 7.66 -7.84 17.25
N PHE A 46 6.39 -7.89 16.84
CA PHE A 46 5.95 -8.59 15.62
C PHE A 46 5.24 -7.70 14.62
N ASP A 47 5.00 -6.46 15.00
CA ASP A 47 4.23 -5.49 14.27
C ASP A 47 5.00 -4.17 14.12
N TRP A 48 4.70 -3.47 13.04
CA TRP A 48 5.27 -2.17 12.76
C TRP A 48 4.29 -1.34 11.92
N LYS A 49 4.45 -0.02 12.03
CA LYS A 49 3.65 0.95 11.29
C LYS A 49 4.54 1.99 10.64
N GLN A 50 4.20 2.33 9.40
CA GLN A 50 4.82 3.45 8.68
C GLN A 50 3.75 4.45 8.27
N ASN A 51 4.01 5.72 8.58
CA ASN A 51 3.08 6.82 8.30
C ASN A 51 3.60 7.65 7.12
N TYR A 52 2.73 7.86 6.14
CA TYR A 52 3.01 8.68 4.97
C TYR A 52 2.03 9.86 4.86
N VAL A 53 2.35 10.81 4.00
CA VAL A 53 1.52 11.96 3.66
C VAL A 53 1.08 11.92 2.20
N GLY A 54 1.84 11.23 1.35
CA GLY A 54 1.59 11.13 -0.09
C GLY A 54 2.24 12.28 -0.88
N ARG A 55 1.87 12.40 -2.15
CA ARG A 55 2.50 13.33 -3.10
C ARG A 55 2.29 14.80 -2.72
N ILE A 56 3.39 15.55 -2.57
CA ILE A 56 3.37 16.95 -2.13
C ILE A 56 2.86 17.88 -3.24
N LYS A 57 1.80 18.61 -2.93
CA LYS A 57 1.20 19.63 -3.81
C LYS A 57 1.64 21.04 -3.43
N PHE A 58 1.50 21.40 -2.15
CA PHE A 58 1.95 22.67 -1.60
C PHE A 58 2.88 22.44 -0.41
N SER A 59 3.82 23.35 -0.22
CA SER A 59 4.69 23.32 0.95
C SER A 59 5.16 24.72 1.33
N SER A 60 5.42 24.92 2.62
CA SER A 60 5.95 26.17 3.14
C SER A 60 6.86 25.89 4.34
N PHE A 61 7.99 26.59 4.44
CA PHE A 61 8.85 26.52 5.61
C PHE A 61 8.26 27.35 6.74
N ASP A 62 8.31 26.82 7.96
CA ASP A 62 7.98 27.64 9.13
C ASP A 62 9.15 28.56 9.46
N THR A 63 8.91 29.86 9.33
CA THR A 63 9.84 30.95 9.68
C THR A 63 9.50 31.62 11.00
N VAL A 64 8.31 31.37 11.55
CA VAL A 64 7.76 32.08 12.71
C VAL A 64 7.99 31.28 13.99
N SER A 65 7.82 29.97 13.96
CA SER A 65 8.01 29.12 15.14
C SER A 65 9.48 28.86 15.44
N THR A 66 9.79 28.72 16.73
CA THR A 66 11.09 28.19 17.19
C THR A 66 11.31 26.74 16.76
N ALA A 67 10.21 26.01 16.50
CA ALA A 67 10.24 24.64 16.01
C ALA A 67 10.60 24.60 14.52
N LYS A 68 11.78 24.07 14.20
CA LYS A 68 12.26 23.88 12.82
C LYS A 68 11.44 22.81 12.08
N LYS A 69 10.37 23.22 11.39
CA LYS A 69 9.46 22.33 10.64
C LYS A 69 9.10 22.86 9.24
N ILE A 70 8.58 21.95 8.41
CA ILE A 70 8.04 22.25 7.07
C ILE A 70 6.58 21.82 7.06
N ILE A 71 5.70 22.70 6.59
CA ILE A 71 4.31 22.37 6.36
C ILE A 71 4.15 21.83 4.95
N VAL A 72 3.46 20.70 4.81
CA VAL A 72 3.17 20.06 3.53
C VAL A 72 1.68 19.79 3.42
N ALA A 73 1.14 20.04 2.23
CA ALA A 73 -0.20 19.67 1.82
C ALA A 73 -0.11 18.78 0.58
N THR A 74 -0.80 17.64 0.60
CA THR A 74 -0.63 16.58 -0.41
C THR A 74 -1.86 16.39 -1.29
N GLU A 75 -1.68 15.69 -2.42
CA GLU A 75 -2.77 15.29 -3.31
C GLU A 75 -3.73 14.29 -2.65
N GLU A 76 -3.25 13.57 -1.64
CA GLU A 76 -4.06 12.70 -0.77
C GLU A 76 -4.87 13.49 0.28
N ASN A 77 -5.06 14.80 0.13
CA ASN A 77 -5.78 15.63 1.09
C ASN A 77 -5.24 15.50 2.52
N VAL A 78 -3.92 15.42 2.67
CA VAL A 78 -3.25 15.39 3.98
C VAL A 78 -2.54 16.72 4.21
N LEU A 79 -2.73 17.28 5.39
CA LEU A 79 -1.97 18.42 5.90
C LEU A 79 -1.05 17.93 7.02
N ALA A 80 0.25 18.19 6.93
CA ALA A 80 1.21 17.71 7.92
C ALA A 80 2.34 18.71 8.17
N ALA A 81 2.93 18.63 9.35
CA ALA A 81 4.21 19.25 9.66
C ALA A 81 5.31 18.19 9.74
N LEU A 82 6.36 18.36 8.95
CA LEU A 82 7.55 17.51 8.93
C LEU A 82 8.70 18.17 9.67
N ASN A 83 9.45 17.40 10.44
CA ASN A 83 10.67 17.86 11.11
C ASN A 83 11.76 18.15 10.08
N LEU A 84 12.40 19.32 10.16
CA LEU A 84 13.46 19.71 9.22
C LEU A 84 14.69 18.78 9.26
N LYS A 85 15.02 18.19 10.41
CA LYS A 85 16.23 17.37 10.57
C LYS A 85 16.00 15.91 10.21
N SER A 86 14.89 15.32 10.63
CA SER A 86 14.64 13.87 10.48
C SER A 86 13.62 13.53 9.40
N GLY A 87 12.85 14.50 8.90
CA GLY A 87 11.71 14.24 8.03
C GLY A 87 10.55 13.50 8.72
N GLN A 88 10.59 13.29 10.03
CA GLN A 88 9.49 12.67 10.78
C GLN A 88 8.28 13.59 10.86
N ILE A 89 7.09 13.00 10.90
CA ILE A 89 5.82 13.71 11.06
C ILE A 89 5.70 14.18 12.51
N ILE A 90 5.54 15.49 12.72
CA ILE A 90 5.28 16.09 14.04
C ILE A 90 3.78 16.02 14.34
N TRP A 91 2.96 16.47 13.39
CA TRP A 91 1.52 16.33 13.41
C TRP A 91 0.99 16.14 12.00
N ARG A 92 -0.18 15.50 11.90
CA ARG A 92 -0.85 15.19 10.62
C ARG A 92 -2.35 15.25 10.77
N ARG A 93 -3.02 15.83 9.77
CA ARG A 93 -4.47 15.89 9.61
C ARG A 93 -4.85 15.32 8.25
N VAL A 94 -5.59 14.23 8.27
CA VAL A 94 -6.14 13.60 7.06
C VAL A 94 -7.52 14.18 6.84
N LEU A 95 -7.70 14.95 5.77
CA LEU A 95 -8.98 15.57 5.42
C LEU A 95 -9.90 14.58 4.69
N GLU A 96 -11.10 15.04 4.38
CA GLU A 96 -12.14 14.26 3.73
C GLU A 96 -11.67 13.66 2.40
N ARG A 97 -12.20 12.49 2.03
CA ARG A 97 -11.81 11.81 0.78
C ARG A 97 -12.38 12.50 -0.45
N GLY A 98 -11.68 12.29 -1.57
CA GLY A 98 -12.11 12.76 -2.87
C GLY A 98 -12.13 14.28 -2.95
N TYR A 99 -13.14 14.82 -3.64
CA TYR A 99 -13.18 16.24 -3.97
C TYR A 99 -13.41 17.15 -2.75
N ALA A 100 -14.13 16.68 -1.74
CA ALA A 100 -14.51 17.45 -0.56
C ALA A 100 -13.30 17.88 0.30
N GLY A 101 -12.25 17.06 0.37
CA GLY A 101 -11.02 17.42 1.09
C GLY A 101 -9.90 17.98 0.19
N ARG A 102 -10.13 18.15 -1.12
CA ARG A 102 -9.08 18.54 -2.08
C ARG A 102 -8.52 19.91 -1.72
N ILE A 103 -7.26 19.96 -1.30
CA ILE A 103 -6.59 21.21 -0.92
C ILE A 103 -6.26 22.01 -2.19
N ARG A 104 -6.70 23.27 -2.23
CA ARG A 104 -6.54 24.19 -3.37
C ARG A 104 -5.52 25.30 -3.13
N SER A 105 -5.38 25.74 -1.89
CA SER A 105 -4.43 26.78 -1.51
C SER A 105 -4.00 26.59 -0.06
N LEU A 106 -2.76 26.97 0.23
CA LEU A 106 -2.10 26.88 1.52
C LEU A 106 -1.23 28.13 1.67
N SER A 107 -1.36 28.85 2.78
CA SER A 107 -0.44 29.94 3.12
C SER A 107 -0.35 30.13 4.63
N GLY A 108 0.86 30.42 5.12
CA GLY A 108 1.09 30.82 6.51
C GLY A 108 0.86 32.32 6.69
N VAL A 109 0.35 32.71 7.85
CA VAL A 109 0.20 34.10 8.28
C VAL A 109 1.27 34.40 9.34
N ALA A 110 1.76 35.65 9.37
CA ALA A 110 2.82 36.09 10.27
C ALA A 110 2.56 35.81 11.76
N ASP A 111 1.29 35.69 12.17
CA ASP A 111 0.89 35.43 13.56
C ASP A 111 1.09 33.98 14.02
N GLY A 112 1.60 33.09 13.15
CA GLY A 112 1.72 31.66 13.47
C GLY A 112 0.46 30.84 13.15
N ASP A 113 -0.48 31.42 12.40
CA ASP A 113 -1.65 30.71 11.88
C ASP A 113 -1.38 30.19 10.47
N LEU A 114 -1.99 29.07 10.12
CA LEU A 114 -1.95 28.49 8.79
C LEU A 114 -3.36 28.49 8.19
N ILE A 115 -3.51 28.95 6.96
CA ILE A 115 -4.81 28.95 6.27
C ILE A 115 -4.78 27.96 5.13
N THR A 116 -5.83 27.14 5.04
CA THR A 116 -6.07 26.26 3.91
C THR A 116 -7.43 26.50 3.31
N VAL A 117 -7.51 26.41 1.98
CA VAL A 117 -8.79 26.29 1.27
C VAL A 117 -8.91 24.89 0.71
N SER A 118 -9.98 24.19 1.05
CA SER A 118 -10.25 22.81 0.65
C SER A 118 -11.68 22.64 0.11
N GLY A 119 -11.93 21.60 -0.68
CA GLY A 119 -13.29 21.27 -1.15
C GLY A 119 -13.71 22.00 -2.43
N GLY A 120 -15.00 22.25 -2.60
CA GLY A 120 -15.47 23.07 -3.72
C GLY A 120 -16.92 23.54 -3.67
N VAL A 121 -17.90 22.68 -3.41
CA VAL A 121 -19.29 23.13 -3.19
C VAL A 121 -19.82 22.54 -1.88
N PRO A 122 -19.70 23.27 -0.75
CA PRO A 122 -18.96 24.54 -0.59
C PRO A 122 -17.43 24.35 -0.58
N ALA A 123 -16.69 25.42 -0.83
CA ALA A 123 -15.26 25.49 -0.49
C ALA A 123 -15.15 25.82 1.00
N ILE A 124 -14.30 25.10 1.73
CA ILE A 124 -14.14 25.24 3.18
C ILE A 124 -12.78 25.88 3.44
N VAL A 125 -12.81 27.02 4.13
CA VAL A 125 -11.63 27.72 4.61
C VAL A 125 -11.38 27.32 6.06
N ARG A 126 -10.17 26.86 6.36
CA ARG A 126 -9.77 26.43 7.70
C ARG A 126 -8.54 27.19 8.13
N VAL A 127 -8.58 27.68 9.36
CA VAL A 127 -7.46 28.29 10.08
C VAL A 127 -6.94 27.26 11.06
N TRP A 128 -5.64 26.99 11.00
CA TRP A 128 -4.97 26.00 11.83
C TRP A 128 -3.94 26.68 12.71
N ASP A 129 -3.82 26.21 13.94
CA ASP A 129 -2.64 26.48 14.75
C ASP A 129 -1.45 25.74 14.13
N LEU A 130 -0.43 26.48 13.70
CA LEU A 130 0.77 25.93 13.10
C LEU A 130 1.52 25.01 14.08
N ALA A 131 1.48 25.30 15.38
CA ALA A 131 2.19 24.56 16.42
C ALA A 131 1.63 23.14 16.61
N ALA A 132 0.36 23.03 16.97
CA ALA A 132 -0.29 21.75 17.29
C ALA A 132 -1.10 21.13 16.12
N GLY A 133 -1.35 21.89 15.05
CA GLY A 133 -2.17 21.46 13.93
C GLY A 133 -3.65 21.33 14.27
N HIS A 134 -4.15 22.04 15.29
CA HIS A 134 -5.58 22.09 15.63
C HIS A 134 -6.30 23.12 14.77
N ILE A 135 -7.58 22.89 14.50
CA ILE A 135 -8.42 23.88 13.82
C ILE A 135 -8.78 24.97 14.84
N LEU A 136 -8.50 26.23 14.47
CA LEU A 136 -8.88 27.42 15.23
C LEU A 136 -10.23 27.97 14.76
N ASN A 137 -10.43 28.04 13.44
CA ASN A 137 -11.71 28.44 12.85
C ASN A 137 -11.97 27.71 11.52
N GLU A 138 -13.25 27.51 11.20
CA GLU A 138 -13.71 26.92 9.94
C GLU A 138 -14.94 27.67 9.44
N TRP A 139 -14.93 28.07 8.17
CA TRP A 139 -16.08 28.74 7.54
C TRP A 139 -16.20 28.39 6.05
N PRO A 140 -17.43 28.30 5.51
CA PRO A 140 -17.64 27.94 4.11
C PRO A 140 -17.76 29.16 3.20
N VAL A 141 -17.31 29.00 1.95
CA VAL A 141 -17.61 29.87 0.80
C VAL A 141 -18.49 29.08 -0.16
N ALA A 142 -19.69 29.59 -0.41
CA ALA A 142 -20.60 29.02 -1.39
C ALA A 142 -20.08 29.31 -2.80
N GLU A 143 -19.80 28.25 -3.56
CA GLU A 143 -19.44 28.39 -4.97
C GLU A 143 -20.71 28.35 -5.83
N GLN A 144 -20.87 29.32 -6.72
CA GLN A 144 -22.11 29.49 -7.49
C GLN A 144 -22.25 28.49 -8.64
N ASN A 145 -21.13 27.95 -9.14
CA ASN A 145 -21.14 27.07 -10.30
C ASN A 145 -20.30 25.79 -10.10
N PRO A 146 -20.93 24.66 -9.69
CA PRO A 146 -20.24 23.39 -9.43
C PRO A 146 -19.51 22.82 -10.66
N GLU A 147 -19.93 23.14 -11.88
CA GLU A 147 -19.33 22.59 -13.09
C GLU A 147 -17.98 23.24 -13.44
N ARG A 148 -17.66 24.41 -12.86
CA ARG A 148 -16.48 25.22 -13.21
C ARG A 148 -15.50 25.43 -12.06
N LEU A 149 -15.40 24.44 -11.20
CA LEU A 149 -14.61 24.56 -9.99
C LEU A 149 -13.09 24.66 -10.23
N GLU A 150 -12.56 24.18 -11.36
CA GLU A 150 -11.12 24.22 -11.65
C GLU A 150 -10.62 25.60 -12.12
N ASP A 151 -11.55 26.43 -12.59
CA ASP A 151 -11.28 27.80 -13.04
C ASP A 151 -11.08 28.76 -11.85
N VAL A 152 -11.71 28.44 -10.70
CA VAL A 152 -11.64 29.23 -9.48
C VAL A 152 -10.22 29.21 -8.91
N LYS A 153 -9.62 30.39 -8.75
CA LYS A 153 -8.28 30.56 -8.16
C LYS A 153 -8.38 31.19 -6.77
N TRP A 154 -7.42 30.85 -5.92
CA TRP A 154 -7.38 31.27 -4.52
C TRP A 154 -6.02 31.89 -4.23
N HIS A 155 -6.01 33.09 -3.66
CA HIS A 155 -4.80 33.77 -3.20
C HIS A 155 -4.96 34.17 -1.75
N ILE A 156 -3.95 33.92 -0.92
CA ILE A 156 -3.93 34.29 0.49
C ILE A 156 -2.73 35.20 0.69
N LYS A 157 -2.96 36.43 1.15
CA LYS A 157 -1.91 37.41 1.43
C LYS A 157 -2.28 38.27 2.63
N ASP A 158 -1.34 38.45 3.56
CA ASP A 158 -1.45 39.36 4.71
C ASP A 158 -2.76 39.19 5.51
N GLY A 159 -3.19 37.95 5.73
CA GLY A 159 -4.43 37.65 6.46
C GLY A 159 -5.73 37.89 5.67
N THR A 160 -5.64 38.25 4.38
CA THR A 160 -6.80 38.37 3.49
C THR A 160 -6.85 37.19 2.50
N LEU A 161 -8.04 36.62 2.33
CA LEU A 161 -8.32 35.57 1.36
C LEU A 161 -9.02 36.17 0.14
N HIS A 162 -8.45 35.99 -1.05
CA HIS A 162 -9.06 36.40 -2.30
C HIS A 162 -9.63 35.19 -3.04
N HIS A 163 -10.94 35.21 -3.24
CA HIS A 163 -11.68 34.30 -4.11
C HIS A 163 -11.77 34.92 -5.50
N ILE A 164 -11.11 34.31 -6.48
CA ILE A 164 -10.97 34.82 -7.85
C ILE A 164 -11.78 33.95 -8.78
N LEU A 165 -12.87 34.51 -9.31
CA LEU A 165 -13.82 33.84 -10.20
C LEU A 165 -13.77 34.47 -11.60
N PRO A 166 -13.22 33.77 -12.61
CA PRO A 166 -13.31 34.22 -14.00
C PRO A 166 -14.72 33.98 -14.56
N ILE A 167 -15.31 35.02 -15.15
CA ILE A 167 -16.60 35.01 -15.83
C ILE A 167 -16.33 35.16 -17.33
N TYR A 168 -16.57 34.09 -18.09
CA TYR A 168 -16.27 34.05 -19.53
C TYR A 168 -16.96 35.18 -20.29
N SER A 169 -16.24 35.76 -21.25
CA SER A 169 -16.70 36.85 -22.10
C SER A 169 -17.14 38.12 -21.35
N SER A 170 -16.80 38.25 -20.07
CA SER A 170 -17.14 39.41 -19.24
C SER A 170 -15.91 39.94 -18.49
N GLY A 171 -15.41 39.20 -17.52
CA GLY A 171 -14.36 39.69 -16.65
C GLY A 171 -14.03 38.76 -15.50
N VAL A 172 -13.22 39.24 -14.56
CA VAL A 172 -12.83 38.51 -13.36
C VAL A 172 -13.44 39.18 -12.15
N GLU A 173 -14.18 38.41 -11.35
CA GLU A 173 -14.70 38.84 -10.06
C GLU A 173 -13.75 38.41 -8.94
N VAL A 174 -13.24 39.37 -8.17
CA VAL A 174 -12.34 39.13 -7.04
C VAL A 174 -13.07 39.53 -5.77
N THR A 175 -13.42 38.56 -4.94
CA THR A 175 -14.00 38.82 -3.61
C THR A 175 -12.97 38.55 -2.53
N SER A 176 -12.68 39.58 -1.75
CA SER A 176 -11.79 39.52 -0.59
C SER A 176 -12.57 39.24 0.68
N TYR A 177 -12.07 38.32 1.49
CA TYR A 177 -12.56 37.98 2.82
C TYR A 177 -11.44 38.15 3.83
N ASP A 178 -11.78 38.48 5.06
CA ASP A 178 -10.89 38.29 6.19
C ASP A 178 -10.69 36.78 6.39
N SER A 179 -9.44 36.33 6.34
CA SER A 179 -9.15 34.88 6.33
C SER A 179 -9.49 34.20 7.66
N LYS A 180 -9.43 34.94 8.77
CA LYS A 180 -9.65 34.39 10.11
C LYS A 180 -11.13 34.33 10.46
N THR A 181 -11.89 35.40 10.20
CA THR A 181 -13.30 35.52 10.58
C THR A 181 -14.27 35.10 9.48
N GLY A 182 -13.83 35.13 8.21
CA GLY A 182 -14.72 34.94 7.05
C GLY A 182 -15.55 36.16 6.69
N GLU A 183 -15.32 37.32 7.34
CA GLU A 183 -16.04 38.55 7.00
C GLU A 183 -15.71 38.98 5.56
N LYS A 184 -16.75 39.25 4.76
CA LYS A 184 -16.60 39.72 3.39
C LYS A 184 -16.15 41.18 3.39
N LEU A 185 -14.95 41.45 2.91
CA LEU A 185 -14.35 42.78 2.90
C LEU A 185 -14.77 43.60 1.68
N LYS A 186 -14.40 43.15 0.48
CA LYS A 186 -14.64 43.90 -0.77
C LYS A 186 -14.76 42.97 -1.97
N THR A 187 -15.70 43.25 -2.87
CA THR A 187 -15.78 42.62 -4.19
C THR A 187 -15.36 43.61 -5.27
N ARG A 188 -14.54 43.18 -6.22
CA ARG A 188 -14.09 43.94 -7.40
C ARG A 188 -14.40 43.16 -8.66
N LYS A 189 -14.75 43.85 -9.74
CA LYS A 189 -14.90 43.26 -11.07
C LYS A 189 -13.92 43.95 -12.02
N VAL A 190 -13.05 43.17 -12.64
CA VAL A 190 -12.08 43.64 -13.62
C VAL A 190 -12.49 43.15 -15.00
N SER A 191 -12.59 44.06 -15.97
CA SER A 191 -12.99 43.72 -17.33
C SER A 191 -11.94 42.83 -18.00
N ALA A 192 -12.35 41.66 -18.48
CA ALA A 192 -11.48 40.69 -19.16
C ALA A 192 -12.30 39.86 -20.17
N PRO A 193 -12.83 40.49 -21.22
CA PRO A 193 -13.75 39.84 -22.17
C PRO A 193 -13.09 38.75 -23.02
N PHE A 194 -11.76 38.72 -23.07
CA PHE A 194 -10.98 37.73 -23.83
C PHE A 194 -10.89 36.36 -23.14
N ILE A 195 -11.28 36.23 -21.87
CA ILE A 195 -11.29 34.94 -21.16
C ILE A 195 -12.46 34.11 -21.69
N THR A 196 -12.16 32.96 -22.28
CA THR A 196 -13.12 32.00 -22.83
C THR A 196 -12.80 30.59 -22.32
N ALA A 197 -13.61 29.59 -22.70
CA ALA A 197 -13.35 28.20 -22.35
C ALA A 197 -12.03 27.65 -22.94
N GLU A 198 -11.49 28.30 -23.97
CA GLU A 198 -10.27 27.90 -24.66
C GLU A 198 -9.01 28.59 -24.11
N THR A 199 -9.17 29.61 -23.25
CA THR A 199 -8.03 30.33 -22.68
C THR A 199 -7.48 29.63 -21.44
N GLU A 200 -6.19 29.35 -21.43
CA GLU A 200 -5.50 28.78 -20.27
C GLU A 200 -5.06 29.92 -19.33
N CYS A 201 -5.69 30.03 -18.15
CA CYS A 201 -5.38 31.08 -17.18
C CYS A 201 -4.64 30.56 -15.94
N VAL A 202 -3.54 31.23 -15.61
CA VAL A 202 -2.71 30.94 -14.44
C VAL A 202 -2.57 32.19 -13.58
N LEU A 203 -2.64 31.99 -12.26
CA LEU A 203 -2.51 33.05 -11.28
C LEU A 203 -1.05 33.29 -10.90
N ALA A 204 -0.54 34.48 -11.19
CA ALA A 204 0.74 35.00 -10.69
C ALA A 204 0.45 36.31 -9.94
N ALA A 205 -0.20 36.18 -8.77
CA ALA A 205 -0.76 37.28 -8.02
C ALA A 205 0.30 38.39 -7.78
N PRO A 206 -0.02 39.68 -8.06
CA PRO A 206 -1.37 40.24 -8.24
C PRO A 206 -1.97 40.13 -9.65
N TYR A 207 -1.29 39.49 -10.60
CA TYR A 207 -1.75 39.38 -11.99
C TYR A 207 -2.40 38.02 -12.29
N LEU A 208 -3.45 38.02 -13.10
CA LEU A 208 -3.95 36.82 -13.77
C LEU A 208 -3.45 36.83 -15.21
N ALA A 209 -2.69 35.80 -15.56
CA ALA A 209 -2.13 35.64 -16.90
C ALA A 209 -2.94 34.59 -17.66
N CYS A 210 -3.48 34.96 -18.82
CA CYS A 210 -4.29 34.07 -19.65
C CYS A 210 -3.66 33.95 -21.04
N LEU A 211 -3.36 32.72 -21.44
CA LEU A 211 -2.82 32.41 -22.75
C LEU A 211 -3.95 32.01 -23.69
N LYS A 212 -4.04 32.70 -24.82
CA LYS A 212 -4.82 32.26 -25.98
C LYS A 212 -3.83 31.80 -27.04
N SER A 213 -3.69 30.49 -27.21
CA SER A 213 -2.77 29.90 -28.18
C SER A 213 -3.53 29.31 -29.37
N ASP A 214 -3.00 29.57 -30.56
CA ASP A 214 -3.26 28.83 -31.80
C ASP A 214 -1.93 28.19 -32.26
N THR A 215 -1.97 27.36 -33.30
CA THR A 215 -0.82 26.60 -33.84
C THR A 215 0.39 27.46 -34.21
N SER A 216 0.19 28.74 -34.56
CA SER A 216 1.26 29.65 -35.03
C SER A 216 1.44 30.92 -34.21
N LEU A 217 0.42 31.35 -33.46
CA LEU A 217 0.43 32.59 -32.68
C LEU A 217 -0.17 32.34 -31.31
N ALA A 218 0.52 32.79 -30.26
CA ALA A 218 -0.04 32.84 -28.93
C ALA A 218 -0.04 34.28 -28.41
N ILE A 219 -1.16 34.69 -27.81
CA ILE A 219 -1.32 35.99 -27.20
C ILE A 219 -1.52 35.77 -25.70
N LEU A 220 -0.60 36.31 -24.91
CA LEU A 220 -0.65 36.32 -23.46
C LEU A 220 -1.31 37.61 -22.99
N PHE A 221 -2.41 37.50 -22.25
CA PHE A 221 -3.09 38.62 -21.62
C PHE A 221 -2.77 38.66 -20.12
N LEU A 222 -2.43 39.83 -19.61
CA LEU A 222 -2.17 40.09 -18.20
C LEU A 222 -3.24 41.02 -17.64
N VAL A 223 -3.92 40.57 -16.59
CA VAL A 223 -4.95 41.33 -15.89
C VAL A 223 -4.47 41.62 -14.47
N ASN A 224 -4.38 42.89 -14.09
CA ASN A 224 -4.17 43.25 -12.69
C ASN A 224 -5.48 43.03 -11.92
N LEU A 225 -5.47 42.14 -10.93
CA LEU A 225 -6.67 41.75 -10.20
C LEU A 225 -7.11 42.77 -9.14
N PHE A 226 -6.19 43.65 -8.72
CA PHE A 226 -6.45 44.60 -7.64
C PHE A 226 -6.57 46.04 -8.13
N ASP A 227 -6.18 46.35 -9.36
CA ASP A 227 -6.42 47.65 -9.96
C ASP A 227 -7.54 47.57 -11.01
N THR A 228 -8.70 48.17 -10.71
CA THR A 228 -9.86 48.21 -11.62
C THR A 228 -9.68 49.17 -12.79
N ASN A 229 -8.74 50.11 -12.70
CA ASN A 229 -8.46 51.10 -13.74
C ASN A 229 -7.36 50.62 -14.71
N ALA A 230 -6.58 49.61 -14.33
CA ALA A 230 -5.55 49.05 -15.17
C ALA A 230 -6.16 48.32 -16.36
N GLN A 231 -5.81 48.74 -17.58
CA GLN A 231 -6.19 48.01 -18.78
C GLN A 231 -5.37 46.71 -18.90
N PRO A 232 -5.98 45.64 -19.42
CA PRO A 232 -5.27 44.39 -19.67
C PRO A 232 -4.16 44.59 -20.69
N HIS A 233 -2.96 44.11 -20.38
CA HIS A 233 -1.80 44.17 -21.26
C HIS A 233 -1.70 42.88 -22.07
N SER A 234 -1.46 42.98 -23.38
CA SER A 234 -1.28 41.81 -24.25
C SER A 234 0.14 41.74 -24.80
N VAL A 235 0.77 40.57 -24.69
CA VAL A 235 2.10 40.27 -25.24
C VAL A 235 1.98 39.11 -26.22
N THR A 236 2.56 39.24 -27.41
CA THR A 236 2.52 38.19 -28.45
C THR A 236 3.71 37.23 -28.33
N SER A 237 3.54 36.00 -28.83
CA SER A 237 4.61 35.00 -28.90
C SER A 237 5.87 35.50 -29.62
N ASN A 238 5.72 36.33 -30.65
CA ASN A 238 6.84 36.96 -31.36
C ASN A 238 7.67 37.88 -30.46
N ASN A 239 7.05 38.61 -29.54
CA ASN A 239 7.77 39.43 -28.56
C ASN A 239 8.45 38.58 -27.49
N ILE A 240 7.87 37.41 -27.18
CA ILE A 240 8.40 36.49 -26.16
C ILE A 240 9.58 35.69 -26.71
N PHE A 241 9.45 35.04 -27.87
CA PHE A 241 10.43 34.08 -28.42
C PHE A 241 11.19 34.58 -29.66
N GLY A 242 10.75 35.67 -30.30
CA GLY A 242 11.20 36.06 -31.64
C GLY A 242 10.40 35.37 -32.76
N ALA A 243 10.72 35.70 -34.02
CA ALA A 243 10.08 35.07 -35.18
C ALA A 243 10.52 33.60 -35.31
N GLY A 244 9.56 32.70 -35.54
CA GLY A 244 9.82 31.28 -35.86
C GLY A 244 9.56 30.26 -34.74
N ALA A 245 9.05 30.67 -33.57
CA ALA A 245 8.69 29.72 -32.52
C ALA A 245 7.46 28.88 -32.89
N GLN A 246 7.58 27.56 -32.79
CA GLN A 246 6.48 26.63 -33.11
C GLN A 246 5.71 26.21 -31.84
N GLY A 247 4.39 26.30 -31.89
CA GLY A 247 3.50 25.83 -30.84
C GLY A 247 3.41 24.30 -30.76
N PRO A 248 2.66 23.75 -29.80
CA PRO A 248 1.80 24.44 -28.83
C PRO A 248 2.60 25.20 -27.75
N PHE A 249 2.01 26.29 -27.27
CA PHE A 249 2.55 27.09 -26.18
C PHE A 249 1.82 26.77 -24.88
N LYS A 250 2.57 26.57 -23.80
CA LYS A 250 2.04 26.25 -22.48
C LYS A 250 2.41 27.34 -21.47
N LEU A 251 1.44 27.76 -20.65
CA LEU A 251 1.64 28.76 -19.60
C LEU A 251 1.69 28.09 -18.22
N GLU A 252 2.74 28.34 -17.46
CA GLU A 252 2.87 27.87 -16.07
C GLU A 252 3.32 29.03 -15.17
N ALA A 253 2.80 29.09 -13.94
CA ALA A 253 3.33 29.99 -12.91
C ALA A 253 4.52 29.31 -12.25
N VAL A 254 5.62 30.04 -12.14
CA VAL A 254 6.80 29.56 -11.44
C VAL A 254 6.53 29.65 -9.94
N PRO A 255 6.62 28.54 -9.20
CA PRO A 255 6.45 28.57 -7.75
C PRO A 255 7.58 29.36 -7.09
N GLY A 256 7.27 30.10 -6.02
CA GLY A 256 8.28 30.86 -5.29
C GLY A 256 7.74 32.07 -4.54
N ASP A 257 8.68 32.89 -4.07
CA ASP A 257 8.41 34.11 -3.31
C ASP A 257 7.88 35.27 -4.17
N ASP A 258 8.06 35.20 -5.49
CA ASP A 258 7.74 36.28 -6.43
C ASP A 258 6.84 35.80 -7.58
N SER A 259 6.06 36.72 -8.14
CA SER A 259 5.19 36.43 -9.27
C SER A 259 6.02 36.33 -10.55
N VAL A 260 6.29 35.11 -11.02
CA VAL A 260 6.99 34.85 -12.29
C VAL A 260 6.19 33.86 -13.13
N LEU A 261 6.12 34.12 -14.43
CA LEU A 261 5.46 33.27 -15.41
C LEU A 261 6.51 32.60 -16.28
N SER A 262 6.32 31.31 -16.56
CA SER A 262 7.09 30.59 -17.56
C SER A 262 6.19 30.24 -18.75
N ILE A 263 6.65 30.59 -19.95
CA ILE A 263 6.02 30.19 -21.20
C ILE A 263 6.94 29.16 -21.87
N THR A 264 6.38 28.01 -22.24
CA THR A 264 7.11 26.93 -22.93
C THR A 264 6.60 26.79 -24.35
N ALA A 265 7.52 26.78 -25.33
CA ALA A 265 7.24 26.44 -26.71
C ALA A 265 7.64 24.98 -26.93
N GLU A 266 6.66 24.06 -26.97
CA GLU A 266 6.93 22.61 -27.01
C GLU A 266 7.62 22.18 -28.31
N GLY A 267 7.30 22.80 -29.44
CA GLY A 267 7.90 22.48 -30.75
C GLY A 267 9.42 22.72 -30.81
N ASP A 268 9.92 23.70 -30.06
CA ASP A 268 11.34 24.04 -30.02
C ASP A 268 12.06 23.55 -28.76
N ASN A 269 11.33 22.94 -27.82
CA ASN A 269 11.82 22.59 -26.48
C ASN A 269 12.49 23.78 -25.75
N ARG A 270 11.95 25.00 -25.92
CA ARG A 270 12.46 26.24 -25.34
C ARG A 270 11.47 26.82 -24.33
N LYS A 271 12.00 27.29 -23.20
CA LYS A 271 11.24 27.96 -22.14
C LYS A 271 11.79 29.36 -21.90
N ARG A 272 10.90 30.32 -21.71
CA ARG A 272 11.24 31.70 -21.32
C ARG A 272 10.44 32.11 -20.11
N ILE A 273 11.04 32.98 -19.29
CA ILE A 273 10.40 33.53 -18.11
C ILE A 273 10.09 35.01 -18.29
N MET A 274 9.02 35.43 -17.63
CA MET A 274 8.50 36.77 -17.71
C MET A 274 7.98 37.20 -16.34
N MET A 275 8.32 38.43 -15.96
CA MET A 275 7.80 39.04 -14.74
C MET A 275 6.60 39.93 -15.10
N PRO A 276 5.40 39.62 -14.57
CA PRO A 276 4.23 40.46 -14.75
C PRO A 276 4.41 41.75 -13.93
N SER A 277 4.31 42.87 -14.64
CA SER A 277 4.24 44.23 -14.08
C SER A 277 3.55 45.12 -15.12
N ASP A 278 3.29 46.39 -14.80
CA ASP A 278 2.68 47.33 -15.75
C ASP A 278 3.45 47.40 -17.07
N THR A 279 4.79 47.27 -17.00
CA THR A 279 5.65 47.04 -18.17
C THR A 279 6.27 45.64 -18.11
N PRO A 280 5.66 44.62 -18.73
CA PRO A 280 6.11 43.24 -18.58
C PRO A 280 7.58 43.08 -18.99
N LYS A 281 8.41 42.57 -18.08
CA LYS A 281 9.84 42.33 -18.32
C LYS A 281 10.03 40.88 -18.75
N ILE A 282 10.46 40.70 -19.99
CA ILE A 282 10.79 39.38 -20.57
C ILE A 282 12.29 39.18 -20.44
N ILE A 283 12.69 38.03 -19.89
CA ILE A 283 14.11 37.67 -19.78
C ILE A 283 14.45 36.86 -21.03
N LEU A 284 15.32 37.43 -21.89
CA LEU A 284 15.65 36.90 -23.22
C LEU A 284 16.64 35.72 -23.20
N ARG A 285 16.72 34.98 -22.09
CA ARG A 285 17.58 33.81 -21.96
C ARG A 285 16.75 32.55 -22.22
N ASP A 286 17.20 31.75 -23.17
CA ASP A 286 16.57 30.45 -23.46
C ASP A 286 16.89 29.46 -22.33
N ILE A 287 15.83 28.85 -21.80
CA ILE A 287 15.88 27.79 -20.80
C ILE A 287 15.45 26.49 -21.49
N GLU A 288 16.06 25.37 -21.12
CA GLU A 288 15.66 24.05 -21.62
C GLU A 288 14.21 23.75 -21.21
N GLY A 289 13.41 23.21 -22.13
CA GLY A 289 11.98 22.97 -21.89
C GLY A 289 11.69 22.03 -20.71
N ASP A 290 12.59 21.08 -20.46
CA ASP A 290 12.52 20.11 -19.36
C ASP A 290 12.97 20.66 -17.99
N ALA A 291 13.64 21.82 -17.96
CA ALA A 291 14.10 22.43 -16.71
C ALA A 291 12.92 22.86 -15.83
N ARG A 292 12.96 22.50 -14.56
CA ARG A 292 11.98 22.93 -13.54
C ARG A 292 12.49 24.19 -12.86
N LEU A 293 11.60 25.17 -12.69
CA LEU A 293 11.93 26.51 -12.19
C LEU A 293 11.35 26.75 -10.81
N TYR A 294 12.08 27.47 -9.96
CA TYR A 294 11.62 27.95 -8.66
C TYR A 294 12.26 29.31 -8.35
N VAL A 295 11.53 30.23 -7.74
CA VAL A 295 12.06 31.54 -7.34
C VAL A 295 12.18 31.63 -5.83
N THR A 296 13.37 32.00 -5.34
CA THR A 296 13.66 32.17 -3.91
C THR A 296 14.34 33.51 -3.68
N SER A 297 14.16 34.10 -2.49
CA SER A 297 14.97 35.25 -2.08
C SER A 297 16.21 34.84 -1.28
N VAL A 298 17.36 35.44 -1.58
CA VAL A 298 18.65 35.25 -0.90
C VAL A 298 19.23 36.63 -0.61
N ASP A 299 19.39 36.99 0.66
CA ASP A 299 19.90 38.33 1.08
C ASP A 299 19.20 39.49 0.32
N GLU A 300 17.87 39.44 0.21
CA GLU A 300 17.02 40.42 -0.50
C GLU A 300 17.14 40.42 -2.04
N GLU A 301 18.09 39.70 -2.61
CA GLU A 301 18.14 39.44 -4.05
C GLU A 301 17.20 38.29 -4.43
N LYS A 302 16.60 38.41 -5.63
CA LYS A 302 15.71 37.39 -6.18
C LYS A 302 16.52 36.43 -7.04
N VAL A 303 16.48 35.15 -6.69
CA VAL A 303 17.26 34.09 -7.34
C VAL A 303 16.32 33.09 -8.00
N LEU A 304 16.60 32.79 -9.26
CA LEU A 304 15.99 31.71 -10.03
C LEU A 304 16.80 30.43 -9.84
N LEU A 305 16.12 29.37 -9.41
CA LEU A 305 16.66 28.03 -9.30
C LEU A 305 16.15 27.19 -10.48
N GLU A 306 17.07 26.69 -11.28
CA GLU A 306 16.81 25.77 -12.40
C GLU A 306 17.25 24.37 -12.02
N THR A 307 16.31 23.42 -12.07
CA THR A 307 16.59 22.02 -11.79
C THR A 307 16.47 21.21 -13.08
N THR A 308 17.55 20.53 -13.46
CA THR A 308 17.59 19.59 -14.58
C THR A 308 18.09 18.22 -14.12
N TYR A 309 17.72 17.17 -14.84
CA TYR A 309 18.14 15.80 -14.52
C TYR A 309 18.78 15.15 -15.74
N ARG A 310 20.09 14.86 -15.66
CA ARG A 310 20.87 14.26 -16.76
C ARG A 310 21.76 13.15 -16.23
N ASN A 311 21.76 12.00 -16.93
CA ASN A 311 22.66 10.87 -16.64
C ASN A 311 22.69 10.42 -15.17
N GLY A 312 21.56 10.46 -14.45
CA GLY A 312 21.52 10.07 -13.04
C GLY A 312 21.88 11.18 -12.04
N VAL A 313 22.21 12.37 -12.54
CA VAL A 313 22.62 13.53 -11.74
C VAL A 313 21.54 14.59 -11.84
N THR A 314 21.11 15.10 -10.68
CA THR A 314 20.30 16.30 -10.58
C THR A 314 21.23 17.50 -10.51
N GLU A 315 21.13 18.41 -11.47
CA GLU A 315 21.82 19.70 -11.47
C GLU A 315 20.84 20.79 -11.04
N ILE A 316 21.23 21.59 -10.05
CA ILE A 316 20.53 22.78 -9.59
C ILE A 316 21.43 23.98 -9.90
N LYS A 317 21.00 24.85 -10.81
CA LYS A 317 21.70 26.10 -11.14
C LYS A 317 20.97 27.26 -10.48
N ALA A 318 21.70 28.09 -9.75
CA ALA A 318 21.18 29.31 -9.15
C ALA A 318 21.64 30.52 -9.95
N LEU A 319 20.71 31.38 -10.37
CA LEU A 319 21.04 32.61 -11.09
C LEU A 319 20.19 33.78 -10.58
N THR A 320 20.70 35.00 -10.72
CA THR A 320 19.92 36.21 -10.40
C THR A 320 18.73 36.33 -11.37
N LEU A 321 17.56 36.70 -10.86
CA LEU A 321 16.32 36.71 -11.64
C LEU A 321 16.35 37.75 -12.78
N LEU A 322 16.90 38.93 -12.55
CA LEU A 322 16.90 40.04 -13.52
C LEU A 322 18.00 39.91 -14.56
N GLU A 323 19.24 39.69 -14.11
CA GLU A 323 20.44 39.73 -14.96
C GLU A 323 20.83 38.35 -15.47
N SER A 324 20.25 37.27 -14.92
CA SER A 324 20.62 35.88 -15.22
C SER A 324 22.11 35.60 -14.98
N THR A 325 22.72 36.27 -14.00
CA THR A 325 24.12 36.04 -13.61
C THR A 325 24.21 34.78 -12.73
N PRO A 326 25.11 33.83 -13.03
CA PRO A 326 25.20 32.58 -12.28
C PRO A 326 25.79 32.79 -10.89
N MET A 327 25.18 32.15 -9.88
CA MET A 327 25.63 32.12 -8.49
C MET A 327 26.15 30.71 -8.15
N PRO A 328 27.44 30.43 -8.37
CA PRO A 328 28.00 29.08 -8.21
C PRO A 328 27.93 28.57 -6.76
N GLU A 329 27.94 29.47 -5.76
CA GLU A 329 27.86 29.10 -4.34
C GLU A 329 26.56 28.37 -3.97
N PHE A 330 25.47 28.68 -4.68
CA PHE A 330 24.14 28.09 -4.47
C PHE A 330 23.78 27.03 -5.52
N SER A 331 24.69 26.74 -6.45
CA SER A 331 24.50 25.73 -7.48
C SER A 331 25.01 24.35 -7.01
N ALA A 332 24.31 23.28 -7.37
CA ALA A 332 24.55 21.92 -6.89
C ALA A 332 24.52 20.89 -8.02
N ALA A 333 25.30 19.82 -7.90
CA ALA A 333 25.13 18.60 -8.69
C ALA A 333 25.11 17.41 -7.73
N ILE A 334 24.00 16.67 -7.71
CA ILE A 334 23.76 15.59 -6.73
C ILE A 334 23.30 14.33 -7.46
N SER A 335 24.00 13.22 -7.24
CA SER A 335 23.59 11.89 -7.67
C SER A 335 22.95 11.14 -6.50
N HIS A 336 21.63 10.92 -6.56
CA HIS A 336 20.92 10.10 -5.59
C HIS A 336 19.66 9.47 -6.20
N GLY A 337 19.37 8.22 -5.84
CA GLY A 337 18.23 7.46 -6.40
C GLY A 337 16.85 8.06 -6.05
N ALA A 338 16.76 8.85 -4.98
CA ALA A 338 15.55 9.55 -4.58
C ALA A 338 15.31 10.89 -5.34
N LEU A 339 16.25 11.29 -6.22
CA LEU A 339 16.18 12.54 -6.98
C LEU A 339 16.02 12.23 -8.47
N LEU A 340 14.84 11.72 -8.83
CA LEU A 340 14.44 11.43 -10.22
C LEU A 340 13.56 12.56 -10.76
N PHE A 341 14.01 13.25 -11.82
CA PHE A 341 13.35 14.43 -12.40
C PHE A 341 12.72 15.37 -11.35
N PRO A 342 13.54 15.90 -10.41
CA PRO A 342 13.02 16.61 -9.26
C PRO A 342 12.37 17.95 -9.60
N SER A 343 11.33 18.29 -8.84
CA SER A 343 10.70 19.60 -8.81
C SER A 343 10.83 20.21 -7.41
N MET A 344 11.28 21.46 -7.34
CA MET A 344 11.38 22.17 -6.07
C MET A 344 9.97 22.58 -5.60
N LYS A 345 9.65 22.26 -4.35
CA LYS A 345 8.34 22.57 -3.74
C LYS A 345 8.42 23.74 -2.77
N ALA A 346 9.54 23.87 -2.06
CA ALA A 346 9.84 25.02 -1.23
C ALA A 346 11.35 25.26 -1.17
N SER A 347 11.77 26.52 -1.06
CA SER A 347 13.15 26.90 -0.80
C SER A 347 13.21 28.00 0.26
N ILE A 348 14.21 27.96 1.13
CA ILE A 348 14.50 29.07 2.03
C ILE A 348 16.01 29.20 2.29
N CYS A 349 16.52 30.42 2.27
CA CYS A 349 17.94 30.73 2.46
C CYS A 349 18.14 31.71 3.62
N PRO A 350 17.90 31.31 4.88
CA PRO A 350 18.16 32.18 6.02
C PRO A 350 19.64 32.51 6.18
N ARG A 351 19.93 33.78 6.52
CA ARG A 351 21.25 34.24 6.94
C ARG A 351 21.55 33.75 8.35
N MET A 352 22.65 33.01 8.52
CA MET A 352 23.15 32.56 9.81
C MET A 352 24.49 33.22 10.15
N SER A 353 24.94 33.09 11.40
CA SER A 353 26.22 33.63 11.87
C SER A 353 27.45 33.12 11.10
N LYS A 354 27.33 31.98 10.41
CA LYS A 354 28.38 31.36 9.59
C LYS A 354 28.18 31.53 8.07
N GLY A 355 27.25 32.38 7.65
CA GLY A 355 26.87 32.58 6.24
C GLY A 355 25.43 32.17 5.93
N VAL A 356 25.05 32.25 4.66
CA VAL A 356 23.70 31.90 4.19
C VAL A 356 23.58 30.38 4.04
N ILE A 357 22.49 29.82 4.55
CA ILE A 357 22.20 28.39 4.47
C ILE A 357 20.92 28.16 3.69
N CYS A 358 21.04 27.74 2.44
CA CYS A 358 19.88 27.36 1.63
C CYS A 358 19.41 25.93 1.95
N ARG A 359 18.10 25.79 2.13
CA ARG A 359 17.39 24.52 2.25
C ARG A 359 16.35 24.43 1.16
N HIS A 360 16.32 23.29 0.47
CA HIS A 360 15.41 23.04 -0.64
C HIS A 360 14.64 21.76 -0.39
N LEU A 361 13.31 21.86 -0.35
CA LEU A 361 12.44 20.70 -0.38
C LEU A 361 12.13 20.35 -1.83
N VAL A 362 12.42 19.11 -2.19
CA VAL A 362 12.37 18.62 -3.55
C VAL A 362 11.46 17.39 -3.60
N SER A 363 10.60 17.34 -4.61
CA SER A 363 9.71 16.21 -4.90
C SER A 363 10.04 15.67 -6.29
N SER A 364 10.30 14.38 -6.36
CA SER A 364 10.57 13.65 -7.59
C SER A 364 9.29 13.19 -8.30
N GLU A 365 9.43 12.82 -9.57
CA GLU A 365 8.32 12.32 -10.40
C GLU A 365 7.84 10.93 -9.96
N ASP A 366 8.64 10.21 -9.18
CA ASP A 366 8.32 8.93 -8.56
C ASP A 366 7.73 9.06 -7.16
N ASP A 367 7.28 10.25 -6.78
CA ASP A 367 6.76 10.60 -5.46
C ASP A 367 7.78 10.41 -4.31
N GLY A 368 9.07 10.34 -4.63
CA GLY A 368 10.15 10.52 -3.67
C GLY A 368 10.24 11.97 -3.21
N VAL A 369 10.50 12.20 -1.92
CA VAL A 369 10.69 13.52 -1.33
C VAL A 369 12.05 13.59 -0.65
N ALA A 370 12.80 14.65 -0.93
CA ALA A 370 14.12 14.87 -0.38
C ALA A 370 14.27 16.30 0.15
N LEU A 371 14.99 16.45 1.25
CA LEU A 371 15.43 17.75 1.73
C LEU A 371 16.93 17.91 1.49
N LEU A 372 17.27 18.97 0.76
CA LEU A 372 18.64 19.37 0.49
C LEU A 372 19.03 20.53 1.42
N GLN A 373 20.24 20.48 1.98
CA GLN A 373 20.85 21.60 2.70
C GLN A 373 22.28 21.76 2.21
N HIS A 374 22.65 22.97 1.76
CA HIS A 374 23.98 23.26 1.20
C HIS A 374 24.47 22.18 0.23
N ASN A 375 23.62 21.81 -0.72
CA ASN A 375 23.95 20.86 -1.79
C ASN A 375 24.23 19.43 -1.30
N LYS A 376 23.82 19.09 -0.08
CA LYS A 376 23.85 17.74 0.48
C LYS A 376 22.43 17.28 0.83
N LEU A 377 22.16 16.00 0.61
CA LEU A 377 20.92 15.36 1.03
C LEU A 377 20.92 15.20 2.57
N VAL A 378 19.91 15.76 3.24
CA VAL A 378 19.72 15.63 4.70
C VAL A 378 18.94 14.36 5.02
N TRP A 379 17.81 14.19 4.35
CA TRP A 379 16.96 13.01 4.45
C TRP A 379 16.18 12.81 3.15
N SER A 380 15.76 11.56 2.92
CA SER A 380 14.85 11.17 1.84
C SER A 380 13.68 10.37 2.41
N ARG A 381 12.50 10.55 1.82
CA ARG A 381 11.26 9.86 2.15
C ARG A 381 10.62 9.33 0.88
N GLU A 382 10.11 8.11 0.94
CA GLU A 382 9.47 7.44 -0.18
C GLU A 382 7.95 7.56 -0.03
N GLU A 383 7.36 8.67 -0.48
CA GLU A 383 5.91 8.93 -0.34
C GLU A 383 5.07 8.16 -1.38
N ALA A 384 5.70 7.51 -2.36
CA ALA A 384 5.05 6.57 -3.28
C ALA A 384 4.34 5.41 -2.56
N LEU A 385 4.81 5.04 -1.35
CA LEU A 385 4.22 3.99 -0.53
C LEU A 385 2.85 4.36 0.07
N ALA A 386 2.43 5.63 -0.05
CA ALA A 386 1.08 6.06 0.31
C ALA A 386 0.01 5.58 -0.69
N SER A 387 0.40 5.13 -1.89
CA SER A 387 -0.50 4.73 -2.97
C SER A 387 -0.10 3.39 -3.56
N ILE A 388 -0.18 2.33 -2.74
CA ILE A 388 0.08 0.95 -3.15
C ILE A 388 -1.13 0.40 -3.91
N SER A 389 -0.88 -0.15 -5.10
CA SER A 389 -1.88 -0.82 -5.94
C SER A 389 -1.85 -2.33 -5.77
N LEU A 390 -0.66 -2.93 -5.64
CA LEU A 390 -0.49 -4.38 -5.49
C LEU A 390 0.48 -4.74 -4.37
N VAL A 391 0.21 -5.87 -3.74
CA VAL A 391 1.04 -6.47 -2.70
C VAL A 391 1.13 -7.96 -2.93
N GLU A 392 2.32 -8.53 -2.75
CA GLU A 392 2.54 -9.96 -2.70
C GLU A 392 3.59 -10.28 -1.61
N MET A 393 3.43 -11.41 -0.91
CA MET A 393 4.38 -11.82 0.14
C MET A 393 5.16 -13.06 -0.28
N MET A 394 6.45 -12.85 -0.52
CA MET A 394 7.37 -13.86 -1.02
C MET A 394 8.14 -14.55 0.11
N GLU A 395 8.29 -15.86 0.01
CA GLU A 395 9.20 -16.60 0.90
C GLU A 395 10.66 -16.20 0.62
N LEU A 396 11.43 -16.04 1.69
CA LEU A 396 12.87 -15.78 1.60
C LEU A 396 13.63 -17.04 1.12
N PRO A 397 14.84 -16.86 0.56
CA PRO A 397 15.68 -17.99 0.17
C PRO A 397 16.08 -18.85 1.36
N MET A 398 16.37 -20.12 1.07
CA MET A 398 16.85 -21.09 2.06
C MET A 398 18.24 -20.73 2.58
N SER A 399 18.53 -21.11 3.83
CA SER A 399 19.86 -20.94 4.39
C SER A 399 20.88 -21.79 3.66
N ASP A 400 22.16 -21.41 3.66
CA ASP A 400 23.24 -22.21 3.05
C ASP A 400 23.23 -23.66 3.59
N ARG A 401 22.89 -23.84 4.87
CA ARG A 401 22.74 -25.16 5.49
C ARG A 401 21.57 -25.94 4.87
N ASP A 402 20.41 -25.32 4.73
CA ASP A 402 19.24 -26.01 4.17
C ASP A 402 19.43 -26.27 2.66
N GLN A 403 20.16 -25.42 1.95
CA GLN A 403 20.58 -25.66 0.57
C GLN A 403 21.46 -26.92 0.47
N THR A 404 22.44 -27.10 1.37
CA THR A 404 23.25 -28.34 1.37
C THR A 404 22.40 -29.59 1.59
N ILE A 405 21.34 -29.49 2.40
CA ILE A 405 20.40 -30.59 2.63
C ILE A 405 19.61 -30.89 1.36
N GLU A 406 19.09 -29.89 0.65
CA GLU A 406 18.39 -30.12 -0.63
C GLU A 406 19.32 -30.78 -1.67
N THR A 407 20.57 -30.33 -1.78
CA THR A 407 21.54 -30.97 -2.69
C THR A 407 21.88 -32.42 -2.33
N GLU A 408 21.69 -32.82 -1.06
CA GLU A 408 21.83 -34.23 -0.63
C GLU A 408 20.77 -35.13 -1.27
N PHE A 409 19.59 -34.60 -1.59
CA PHE A 409 18.42 -35.38 -2.03
C PHE A 409 18.00 -35.15 -3.49
N ASP A 410 18.43 -34.07 -4.13
CA ASP A 410 17.90 -33.66 -5.45
C ASP A 410 18.40 -34.50 -6.64
N GLN A 411 19.57 -35.14 -6.54
CA GLN A 411 20.11 -35.89 -7.68
C GLN A 411 19.49 -37.28 -7.81
N LYS A 412 18.83 -37.52 -8.95
CA LYS A 412 18.24 -38.80 -9.40
C LYS A 412 19.30 -39.81 -9.86
N GLU A 413 20.36 -40.01 -9.08
CA GLU A 413 21.33 -41.07 -9.38
C GLU A 413 20.69 -42.44 -9.12
N ARG A 414 20.98 -43.42 -9.98
CA ARG A 414 20.45 -44.79 -9.85
C ARG A 414 21.29 -45.66 -8.90
N ASP A 415 22.47 -45.18 -8.48
CA ASP A 415 23.40 -45.94 -7.65
C ASP A 415 23.23 -45.65 -6.15
N VAL A 416 22.86 -46.71 -5.40
CA VAL A 416 22.64 -46.66 -3.95
C VAL A 416 23.94 -46.37 -3.19
N ILE A 417 25.09 -46.81 -3.70
CA ILE A 417 26.40 -46.59 -3.06
C ILE A 417 26.81 -45.12 -3.21
N GLY A 418 26.63 -44.53 -4.39
CA GLY A 418 26.77 -43.09 -4.62
C GLY A 418 25.91 -42.26 -3.64
N MET A 419 24.63 -42.61 -3.49
CA MET A 419 23.75 -41.93 -2.52
C MET A 419 24.25 -42.03 -1.07
N MET A 420 24.69 -43.21 -0.64
CA MET A 420 25.18 -43.42 0.73
C MET A 420 26.50 -42.68 1.00
N THR A 421 27.44 -42.74 0.06
CA THR A 421 28.73 -42.02 0.18
C THR A 421 28.50 -40.50 0.24
N ARG A 422 27.65 -39.94 -0.62
CA ARG A 422 27.25 -38.53 -0.57
C ARG A 422 26.64 -38.15 0.78
N ARG A 423 25.70 -38.96 1.29
CA ARG A 423 25.04 -38.71 2.58
C ARG A 423 26.03 -38.71 3.75
N VAL A 424 26.93 -39.69 3.80
CA VAL A 424 27.96 -39.74 4.85
C VAL A 424 28.90 -38.54 4.74
N THR A 425 29.33 -38.16 3.54
CA THR A 425 30.18 -36.98 3.32
C THR A 425 29.46 -35.69 3.72
N ALA A 426 28.19 -35.52 3.37
CA ALA A 426 27.37 -34.36 3.74
C ALA A 426 27.20 -34.26 5.26
N GLN A 427 26.86 -35.36 5.93
CA GLN A 427 26.72 -35.39 7.40
C GLN A 427 28.05 -35.16 8.12
N PHE A 428 29.16 -35.69 7.59
CA PHE A 428 30.49 -35.41 8.13
C PHE A 428 30.85 -33.92 8.00
N ASN A 429 30.54 -33.29 6.87
CA ASN A 429 30.71 -31.85 6.67
C ASN A 429 29.83 -31.03 7.63
N GLN A 430 28.59 -31.45 7.87
CA GLN A 430 27.71 -30.82 8.86
C GLN A 430 28.27 -30.96 10.28
N LEU A 431 28.76 -32.15 10.67
CA LEU A 431 29.40 -32.37 11.97
C LEU A 431 30.66 -31.51 12.14
N LYS A 432 31.50 -31.43 11.10
CA LYS A 432 32.67 -30.55 11.07
C LYS A 432 32.26 -29.09 11.29
N SER A 433 31.22 -28.62 10.61
CA SER A 433 30.69 -27.25 10.79
C SER A 433 30.14 -27.01 12.20
N PHE A 434 29.44 -27.99 12.78
CA PHE A 434 28.92 -27.93 14.15
C PHE A 434 30.06 -27.83 15.17
N LEU A 435 31.10 -28.67 15.04
CA LEU A 435 32.27 -28.62 15.90
C LEU A 435 33.01 -27.27 15.76
N GLN A 436 33.24 -26.80 14.54
CA GLN A 436 33.87 -25.50 14.29
C GLN A 436 33.08 -24.34 14.92
N SER A 437 31.75 -24.35 14.80
CA SER A 437 30.88 -23.33 15.42
C SER A 437 30.92 -23.39 16.96
N SER A 438 30.98 -24.60 17.54
CA SER A 438 31.06 -24.81 18.99
C SER A 438 32.39 -24.35 19.57
N PHE A 439 33.47 -24.38 18.77
CA PHE A 439 34.80 -23.86 19.12
C PHE A 439 35.01 -22.38 18.73
N GLY A 440 33.95 -21.67 18.30
CA GLY A 440 34.02 -20.23 17.99
C GLY A 440 34.76 -19.87 16.69
N VAL A 441 35.03 -20.83 15.82
CA VAL A 441 35.64 -20.58 14.50
C VAL A 441 34.53 -20.43 13.47
N THR A 442 34.11 -19.19 13.20
CA THR A 442 33.08 -18.91 12.19
C THR A 442 33.67 -19.03 10.79
N PRO A 443 33.10 -19.87 9.89
CA PRO A 443 33.46 -19.85 8.48
C PRO A 443 33.09 -18.50 7.84
N GLN A 444 33.81 -18.10 6.79
CA GLN A 444 33.51 -16.89 6.02
C GLN A 444 32.10 -17.00 5.40
N ALA A 445 31.25 -16.02 5.68
CA ALA A 445 29.91 -15.95 5.10
C ALA A 445 29.99 -15.75 3.57
N SER A 446 29.08 -16.41 2.85
CA SER A 446 28.86 -16.24 1.42
C SER A 446 28.42 -14.80 1.09
N ASN A 447 28.55 -14.37 -0.18
CA ASN A 447 28.19 -13.03 -0.67
C ASN A 447 26.70 -12.64 -0.50
N GLN A 448 25.85 -13.52 0.04
CA GLN A 448 24.45 -13.23 0.35
C GLN A 448 24.35 -12.51 1.70
N ARG A 449 23.48 -11.50 1.81
CA ARG A 449 23.18 -10.88 3.10
C ARG A 449 22.64 -11.96 4.04
N ALA A 450 23.43 -12.32 5.06
CA ALA A 450 23.10 -13.37 6.02
C ALA A 450 21.77 -13.16 6.77
N ASP A 451 21.20 -11.95 6.75
CA ASP A 451 19.93 -11.60 7.42
C ASP A 451 18.68 -11.95 6.57
N LEU A 452 18.79 -12.04 5.24
CA LEU A 452 17.65 -12.28 4.33
C LEU A 452 17.45 -13.76 4.03
N VAL A 453 17.31 -14.55 5.10
CA VAL A 453 17.12 -15.99 5.02
C VAL A 453 15.80 -16.38 5.66
N ARG A 454 15.15 -17.39 5.08
CA ARG A 454 13.92 -17.97 5.61
C ARG A 454 14.12 -18.45 7.05
N ASP A 455 13.18 -18.08 7.92
CA ASP A 455 13.10 -18.61 9.27
C ASP A 455 12.40 -19.99 9.27
N LYS A 456 12.61 -20.77 10.34
CA LYS A 456 12.04 -22.13 10.46
C LYS A 456 10.50 -22.15 10.37
N PHE A 457 9.85 -21.07 10.81
CA PHE A 457 8.39 -20.97 10.87
C PHE A 457 7.79 -20.20 9.69
N GLY A 458 8.59 -19.70 8.73
CA GLY A 458 8.10 -18.94 7.59
C GLY A 458 7.39 -17.64 7.96
N LEU A 459 7.72 -17.05 9.12
CA LEU A 459 7.20 -15.76 9.58
C LEU A 459 7.97 -14.57 8.97
N HIS A 460 9.19 -14.83 8.50
CA HIS A 460 10.04 -13.85 7.84
C HIS A 460 9.90 -13.96 6.31
N LYS A 461 9.21 -12.99 5.73
CA LYS A 461 8.92 -12.88 4.30
C LYS A 461 9.38 -11.54 3.72
N MET A 462 9.54 -11.51 2.40
CA MET A 462 9.72 -10.29 1.61
C MET A 462 8.35 -9.81 1.13
N ILE A 463 7.96 -8.59 1.47
CA ILE A 463 6.74 -7.95 0.98
C ILE A 463 7.11 -7.18 -0.28
N VAL A 464 6.62 -7.64 -1.44
CA VAL A 464 6.82 -6.97 -2.72
C VAL A 464 5.61 -6.11 -2.99
N VAL A 465 5.82 -4.81 -3.14
CA VAL A 465 4.74 -3.84 -3.38
C VAL A 465 4.96 -3.09 -4.67
N VAL A 466 3.85 -2.82 -5.37
CA VAL A 466 3.83 -1.99 -6.59
C VAL A 466 2.97 -0.77 -6.31
N THR A 467 3.50 0.41 -6.63
CA THR A 467 2.84 1.69 -6.38
C THR A 467 2.18 2.24 -7.63
N SER A 468 1.22 3.14 -7.45
CA SER A 468 0.60 3.91 -8.53
C SER A 468 1.57 4.86 -9.24
N ALA A 469 2.82 5.02 -8.76
CA ALA A 469 3.86 5.80 -9.45
C ALA A 469 4.72 4.92 -10.40
N GLY A 470 4.45 3.61 -10.49
CA GLY A 470 5.25 2.67 -11.28
C GLY A 470 6.57 2.26 -10.60
N LYS A 471 6.65 2.43 -9.27
CA LYS A 471 7.79 2.04 -8.45
C LYS A 471 7.48 0.75 -7.68
N LEU A 472 8.43 -0.17 -7.69
CA LEU A 472 8.41 -1.44 -6.96
C LEU A 472 9.35 -1.34 -5.76
N PHE A 473 8.93 -1.94 -4.65
CA PHE A 473 9.74 -2.04 -3.44
C PHE A 473 9.73 -3.47 -2.92
N GLY A 474 10.87 -3.90 -2.38
CA GLY A 474 10.98 -5.07 -1.51
C GLY A 474 11.15 -4.62 -0.07
N ILE A 475 10.15 -4.90 0.76
CA ILE A 475 10.11 -4.52 2.18
C ILE A 475 10.27 -5.78 3.05
N GLU A 476 11.17 -5.72 4.02
CA GLU A 476 11.34 -6.79 4.99
C GLU A 476 10.13 -6.84 5.95
N SER A 477 9.47 -7.98 6.07
CA SER A 477 8.31 -8.12 6.97
C SER A 477 8.63 -7.97 8.46
N LYS A 478 9.87 -8.24 8.90
CA LYS A 478 10.23 -8.21 10.33
C LYS A 478 10.36 -6.79 10.88
N LYS A 479 11.09 -5.91 10.18
CA LYS A 479 11.35 -4.53 10.60
C LYS A 479 10.62 -3.46 9.77
N GLY A 480 10.09 -3.83 8.61
CA GLY A 480 9.53 -2.89 7.64
C GLY A 480 10.58 -2.12 6.85
N GLU A 481 11.85 -2.55 6.85
CA GLU A 481 12.91 -1.84 6.12
C GLU A 481 12.82 -2.09 4.60
N ILE A 482 13.05 -1.04 3.82
CA ILE A 482 13.12 -1.14 2.35
C ILE A 482 14.49 -1.73 1.98
N ILE A 483 14.48 -2.96 1.45
CA ILE A 483 15.68 -3.69 1.06
C ILE A 483 16.16 -3.27 -0.32
N TRP A 484 15.23 -3.11 -1.26
CA TRP A 484 15.50 -2.66 -2.62
C TRP A 484 14.32 -1.86 -3.16
N GLN A 485 14.61 -1.00 -4.12
CA GLN A 485 13.61 -0.20 -4.84
C GLN A 485 13.96 -0.12 -6.32
N LEU A 486 12.95 -0.10 -7.17
CA LEU A 486 13.10 -0.12 -8.61
C LEU A 486 11.95 0.65 -9.27
N ARG A 487 12.25 1.54 -10.22
CA ARG A 487 11.23 2.21 -11.04
C ARG A 487 11.20 1.59 -12.43
N VAL A 488 10.01 1.18 -12.88
CA VAL A 488 9.81 0.73 -14.27
C VAL A 488 9.23 1.90 -15.05
N LYS A 489 9.91 2.29 -16.14
CA LYS A 489 9.53 3.42 -16.98
C LYS A 489 8.33 3.05 -17.86
N ASP A 490 7.59 4.08 -18.28
CA ASP A 490 6.52 4.01 -19.29
C ASP A 490 5.34 3.08 -18.98
N ILE A 491 5.17 2.70 -17.70
CA ILE A 491 3.99 1.98 -17.24
C ILE A 491 2.78 2.93 -17.14
N ALA A 492 1.65 2.53 -17.71
CA ALA A 492 0.38 3.19 -17.45
C ALA A 492 0.00 2.95 -15.99
N THR A 493 0.00 4.02 -15.21
CA THR A 493 -0.44 4.00 -13.82
C THR A 493 -1.92 4.33 -13.74
N GLU A 494 -2.61 3.73 -12.75
CA GLU A 494 -4.07 3.73 -12.67
C GLU A 494 -4.70 5.14 -12.84
N LYS A 495 -5.29 5.37 -14.01
CA LYS A 495 -6.45 6.28 -14.12
C LYS A 495 -7.69 5.45 -13.80
N LYS A 496 -8.77 6.08 -13.33
CA LYS A 496 -10.06 5.42 -12.97
C LYS A 496 -10.64 4.46 -14.04
N ASP A 497 -10.14 4.49 -15.28
CA ASP A 497 -10.55 3.66 -16.42
C ASP A 497 -9.45 2.72 -16.99
N SER A 498 -8.22 2.71 -16.43
CA SER A 498 -7.17 1.79 -16.90
C SER A 498 -7.28 0.44 -16.19
N LYS A 499 -7.05 -0.65 -16.94
CA LYS A 499 -7.04 -2.02 -16.38
C LYS A 499 -6.03 -2.13 -15.23
N PRO A 500 -6.34 -2.95 -14.20
CA PRO A 500 -5.47 -3.07 -13.04
C PRO A 500 -4.11 -3.66 -13.42
N LEU A 501 -3.07 -3.18 -12.74
CA LEU A 501 -1.77 -3.85 -12.69
C LEU A 501 -1.98 -5.28 -12.15
N ILE A 502 -1.21 -6.27 -12.63
CA ILE A 502 -1.24 -7.63 -12.09
C ILE A 502 0.18 -8.11 -11.82
N LEU A 503 0.43 -8.66 -10.63
CA LEU A 503 1.71 -9.26 -10.26
C LEU A 503 1.54 -10.78 -10.15
N TYR A 504 2.30 -11.52 -10.97
CA TYR A 504 2.30 -12.98 -10.95
C TYR A 504 3.59 -13.52 -10.32
N VAL A 505 3.42 -14.44 -9.37
CA VAL A 505 4.52 -15.24 -8.82
C VAL A 505 4.73 -16.48 -9.70
N GLN A 506 5.66 -16.39 -10.66
CA GLN A 506 5.92 -17.51 -11.58
C GLN A 506 6.72 -18.63 -10.90
N ARG A 507 7.69 -18.27 -10.05
CA ARG A 507 8.51 -19.23 -9.29
C ARG A 507 8.91 -18.65 -7.93
N GLY A 508 8.65 -19.40 -6.86
CA GLY A 508 9.05 -19.04 -5.50
C GLY A 508 10.50 -19.42 -5.18
N SER A 509 10.95 -19.14 -3.96
CA SER A 509 12.34 -19.35 -3.51
C SER A 509 12.67 -20.78 -3.07
N ARG A 510 11.73 -21.72 -3.20
CA ARG A 510 11.88 -23.12 -2.76
C ARG A 510 12.79 -23.95 -3.66
N HIS A 511 12.84 -23.66 -4.95
CA HIS A 511 13.49 -24.51 -5.96
C HIS A 511 14.94 -24.08 -6.20
N PHE A 512 15.86 -24.46 -5.30
CA PHE A 512 17.30 -24.29 -5.55
C PHE A 512 17.74 -25.26 -6.67
N PRO A 513 18.61 -24.87 -7.64
CA PRO A 513 19.41 -23.65 -7.73
C PRO A 513 18.75 -22.47 -8.48
N TYR A 514 17.49 -22.61 -8.90
CA TYR A 514 16.84 -21.62 -9.74
C TYR A 514 16.42 -20.36 -8.96
N PRO A 515 16.67 -19.14 -9.48
CA PRO A 515 16.29 -17.91 -8.78
C PRO A 515 14.77 -17.70 -8.78
N PRO A 516 14.20 -17.10 -7.71
CA PRO A 516 12.79 -16.74 -7.70
C PRO A 516 12.49 -15.68 -8.76
N GLN A 517 11.28 -15.73 -9.33
CA GLN A 517 10.87 -14.89 -10.45
C GLN A 517 9.43 -14.43 -10.30
N CYS A 518 9.23 -13.11 -10.43
CA CYS A 518 7.92 -12.47 -10.54
C CYS A 518 7.79 -11.76 -11.88
N ALA A 519 6.56 -11.70 -12.39
CA ALA A 519 6.21 -11.00 -13.62
C ALA A 519 5.14 -9.95 -13.32
N LEU A 520 5.47 -8.68 -13.55
CA LEU A 520 4.52 -7.57 -13.49
C LEU A 520 3.92 -7.37 -14.88
N LEU A 521 2.62 -7.59 -15.01
CA LEU A 521 1.84 -7.32 -16.20
C LEU A 521 1.17 -5.94 -16.08
N SER A 522 1.39 -5.10 -17.08
CA SER A 522 0.76 -3.79 -17.18
C SER A 522 0.49 -3.39 -18.64
N THR A 523 0.01 -2.18 -18.87
CA THR A 523 -0.13 -1.57 -20.19
C THR A 523 0.87 -0.43 -20.38
N ASP A 524 1.40 -0.27 -21.59
CA ASP A 524 2.23 0.87 -21.99
C ASP A 524 1.40 2.17 -21.94
N LYS A 525 1.95 3.21 -21.31
CA LYS A 525 1.31 4.53 -21.17
C LYS A 525 0.99 5.18 -22.52
N ASN A 526 1.79 4.96 -23.55
CA ASN A 526 1.68 5.65 -24.83
C ASN A 526 0.86 4.86 -25.86
N THR A 527 1.08 3.55 -25.98
CA THR A 527 0.43 2.71 -26.99
C THR A 527 -0.81 1.97 -26.47
N GLY A 528 -0.91 1.79 -25.15
CA GLY A 528 -1.93 0.95 -24.52
C GLY A 528 -1.76 -0.55 -24.78
N GLU A 529 -0.63 -0.98 -25.32
CA GLU A 529 -0.25 -2.39 -25.50
C GLU A 529 0.18 -3.02 -24.18
N GLY A 530 0.10 -4.34 -24.06
CA GLY A 530 0.57 -5.07 -22.89
C GLY A 530 2.09 -5.06 -22.77
N ILE A 531 2.58 -4.90 -21.55
CA ILE A 531 3.99 -4.98 -21.18
C ILE A 531 4.15 -5.95 -20.01
N ILE A 532 5.19 -6.77 -20.06
CA ILE A 532 5.56 -7.67 -18.97
C ILE A 532 6.97 -7.30 -18.51
N TYR A 533 7.13 -7.12 -17.20
CA TYR A 533 8.42 -6.88 -16.58
C TYR A 533 8.77 -8.03 -15.64
N THR A 534 9.84 -8.77 -15.95
CA THR A 534 10.31 -9.90 -15.13
C THR A 534 11.48 -9.49 -14.25
N PHE A 535 11.40 -9.86 -12.97
CA PHE A 535 12.41 -9.50 -11.98
C PHE A 535 12.52 -10.54 -10.87
N ASN A 536 13.66 -10.51 -10.17
CA ASN A 536 13.87 -11.28 -8.96
C ASN A 536 13.25 -10.52 -7.76
N PRO A 537 12.23 -11.06 -7.08
CA PRO A 537 11.54 -10.37 -5.98
C PRO A 537 12.38 -10.19 -4.71
N ILE A 538 13.48 -10.94 -4.56
CA ILE A 538 14.34 -10.87 -3.37
C ILE A 538 15.41 -9.78 -3.54
N THR A 539 15.99 -9.65 -4.74
CA THR A 539 17.08 -8.69 -5.02
C THR A 539 16.62 -7.43 -5.75
N GLY A 540 15.44 -7.46 -6.38
CA GLY A 540 14.93 -6.37 -7.23
C GLY A 540 15.60 -6.27 -8.61
N GLN A 541 16.50 -7.20 -8.96
CA GLN A 541 17.21 -7.16 -10.23
C GLN A 541 16.31 -7.61 -11.39
N PRO A 542 16.35 -6.92 -12.55
CA PRO A 542 15.71 -7.39 -13.77
C PRO A 542 16.29 -8.74 -14.20
N LEU A 543 15.42 -9.65 -14.66
CA LEU A 543 15.83 -10.91 -15.28
C LEU A 543 15.88 -10.75 -16.80
N ASP A 544 14.74 -10.89 -17.47
CA ASP A 544 14.60 -10.66 -18.92
C ASP A 544 14.20 -9.20 -19.24
N GLY A 545 14.08 -8.36 -18.19
CA GLY A 545 13.77 -6.94 -18.32
C GLY A 545 12.32 -6.66 -18.73
N LEU A 546 12.12 -5.58 -19.48
CA LEU A 546 10.81 -5.14 -19.96
C LEU A 546 10.55 -5.68 -21.36
N VAL A 547 9.53 -6.52 -21.50
CA VAL A 547 9.08 -7.11 -22.77
C VAL A 547 7.79 -6.44 -23.21
N LYS A 548 7.79 -5.82 -24.40
CA LYS A 548 6.59 -5.29 -25.05
C LYS A 548 5.91 -6.40 -25.86
N LEU A 549 4.63 -6.63 -25.62
CA LEU A 549 3.90 -7.74 -26.24
C LEU A 549 3.42 -7.43 -27.67
N GLY A 550 3.23 -6.15 -28.02
CA GLY A 550 2.74 -5.73 -29.34
C GLY A 550 1.23 -5.95 -29.57
N TYR A 551 0.46 -6.22 -28.50
CA TYR A 551 -0.99 -6.38 -28.54
C TYR A 551 -1.64 -5.97 -27.21
N LYS A 552 -2.96 -5.74 -27.21
CA LYS A 552 -3.69 -5.27 -26.02
C LYS A 552 -4.22 -6.45 -25.23
N VAL A 553 -3.72 -6.64 -24.01
CA VAL A 553 -4.16 -7.75 -23.15
C VAL A 553 -5.59 -7.52 -22.65
N LYS A 554 -6.47 -8.46 -22.97
CA LYS A 554 -7.87 -8.53 -22.52
C LYS A 554 -7.97 -9.08 -21.10
N GLN A 555 -7.33 -10.24 -20.87
CA GLN A 555 -7.34 -11.01 -19.62
C GLN A 555 -6.05 -11.83 -19.50
N SER A 556 -5.67 -12.21 -18.29
CA SER A 556 -4.52 -13.07 -18.03
C SER A 556 -4.76 -14.10 -16.93
N MET A 557 -4.02 -15.21 -16.96
CA MET A 557 -4.09 -16.28 -15.96
C MET A 557 -2.73 -16.94 -15.78
N LEU A 558 -2.36 -17.26 -14.53
CA LEU A 558 -1.19 -18.09 -14.24
C LEU A 558 -1.58 -19.57 -14.25
N LEU A 559 -0.85 -20.39 -14.99
CA LEU A 559 -1.04 -21.83 -15.02
C LEU A 559 -0.54 -22.47 -13.72
N HIS A 560 -1.23 -23.55 -13.29
CA HIS A 560 -0.85 -24.29 -12.09
C HIS A 560 0.42 -25.12 -12.31
N ASP A 561 0.47 -25.82 -13.45
CA ASP A 561 1.59 -26.67 -13.81
C ASP A 561 2.78 -25.84 -14.26
N ALA A 562 3.95 -26.28 -13.82
CA ALA A 562 5.21 -25.66 -14.12
C ALA A 562 5.95 -26.40 -15.24
N THR A 563 6.88 -25.71 -15.89
CA THR A 563 7.87 -26.33 -16.77
C THR A 563 8.86 -27.19 -15.97
N GLU A 564 9.78 -27.87 -16.67
CA GLU A 564 10.86 -28.65 -16.04
C GLU A 564 11.71 -27.80 -15.07
N ASP A 565 11.85 -26.49 -15.32
CA ASP A 565 12.56 -25.53 -14.47
C ASP A 565 11.69 -24.93 -13.34
N PHE A 566 10.56 -25.56 -13.02
CA PHE A 566 9.59 -25.11 -12.01
C PHE A 566 9.04 -23.70 -12.25
N LEU A 567 8.99 -23.25 -13.51
CA LEU A 567 8.44 -21.96 -13.89
C LEU A 567 6.98 -22.11 -14.34
N ARG A 568 6.07 -21.37 -13.71
CA ARG A 568 4.65 -21.32 -14.13
C ARG A 568 4.45 -20.31 -15.24
N ALA A 569 3.79 -20.74 -16.31
CA ALA A 569 3.53 -19.91 -17.47
C ALA A 569 2.26 -19.06 -17.30
N ILE A 570 2.24 -17.92 -17.97
CA ILE A 570 1.13 -16.96 -17.96
C ILE A 570 0.43 -17.06 -19.32
N LEU A 571 -0.88 -17.31 -19.29
CA LEU A 571 -1.76 -17.19 -20.44
C LEU A 571 -2.25 -15.76 -20.57
N LEU A 572 -2.20 -15.23 -21.78
CA LEU A 572 -2.61 -13.88 -22.12
C LEU A 572 -3.63 -13.95 -23.26
N LEU A 573 -4.82 -13.39 -23.02
CA LEU A 573 -5.87 -13.27 -24.05
C LEU A 573 -5.76 -11.88 -24.67
N ASP A 574 -5.54 -11.78 -25.99
CA ASP A 574 -5.54 -10.51 -26.74
C ASP A 574 -6.98 -9.98 -26.93
N SER A 575 -7.12 -8.70 -27.22
CA SER A 575 -8.32 -8.03 -27.73
C SER A 575 -8.99 -8.70 -28.93
N ARG A 576 -8.24 -9.46 -29.74
CA ARG A 576 -8.74 -10.28 -30.86
C ARG A 576 -9.11 -11.72 -30.45
N ASP A 577 -9.21 -11.98 -29.15
CA ASP A 577 -9.47 -13.29 -28.56
C ASP A 577 -8.44 -14.38 -28.92
N LYS A 578 -7.21 -13.96 -29.31
CA LYS A 578 -6.07 -14.87 -29.52
C LYS A 578 -5.32 -15.11 -28.21
N ILE A 579 -4.85 -16.33 -28.00
CA ILE A 579 -4.09 -16.70 -26.79
C ILE A 579 -2.61 -16.65 -27.07
N HIS A 580 -1.88 -16.08 -26.13
CA HIS A 580 -0.43 -16.06 -26.08
C HIS A 580 0.05 -16.65 -24.75
N VAL A 581 1.25 -17.24 -24.75
CA VAL A 581 1.88 -17.84 -23.57
C VAL A 581 3.18 -17.10 -23.28
N PHE A 582 3.40 -16.77 -22.02
CA PHE A 582 4.64 -16.19 -21.56
C PHE A 582 5.23 -17.00 -20.41
N PRO A 583 6.51 -17.45 -20.49
CA PRO A 583 7.41 -17.42 -21.66
C PRO A 583 7.00 -18.41 -22.77
N GLU A 584 7.52 -18.20 -23.99
CA GLU A 584 7.16 -19.00 -25.19
C GLU A 584 7.59 -20.48 -25.10
N ASN A 585 8.62 -20.78 -24.30
CA ASN A 585 9.08 -22.17 -24.09
C ASN A 585 8.03 -23.05 -23.39
N ALA A 586 7.04 -22.45 -22.71
CA ALA A 586 6.02 -23.16 -21.96
C ALA A 586 4.74 -23.42 -22.76
N THR A 587 4.74 -23.12 -24.07
CA THR A 587 3.62 -23.37 -24.98
C THR A 587 3.18 -24.83 -25.00
N ALA A 588 4.12 -25.77 -24.96
CA ALA A 588 3.81 -27.20 -24.88
C ALA A 588 3.00 -27.56 -23.62
N VAL A 589 3.36 -27.00 -22.46
CA VAL A 589 2.66 -27.20 -21.19
C VAL A 589 1.28 -26.55 -21.20
N ALA A 590 1.16 -25.37 -21.81
CA ALA A 590 -0.13 -24.71 -22.00
C ALA A 590 -1.07 -25.54 -22.89
N ALA A 591 -0.56 -26.15 -23.96
CA ALA A 591 -1.34 -26.98 -24.87
C ALA A 591 -1.80 -28.29 -24.21
N THR A 592 -0.96 -28.95 -23.41
CA THR A 592 -1.37 -30.15 -22.66
C THR A 592 -2.51 -29.86 -21.70
N ASN A 593 -2.50 -28.67 -21.09
CA ASN A 593 -3.52 -28.23 -20.14
C ASN A 593 -4.72 -27.53 -20.77
N GLY A 594 -4.70 -27.28 -22.09
CA GLY A 594 -5.76 -26.54 -22.78
C GLY A 594 -7.15 -27.15 -22.59
N LYS A 595 -7.25 -28.48 -22.55
CA LYS A 595 -8.53 -29.21 -22.35
C LYS A 595 -9.23 -28.92 -21.03
N SER A 596 -8.49 -28.62 -19.97
CA SER A 596 -9.02 -28.32 -18.63
C SER A 596 -8.97 -26.83 -18.29
N THR A 597 -8.48 -25.99 -19.20
CA THR A 597 -8.29 -24.56 -18.93
C THR A 597 -9.45 -23.74 -19.52
N TYR A 598 -10.03 -22.91 -18.66
CA TYR A 598 -11.09 -21.96 -19.00
C TYR A 598 -10.68 -20.56 -18.58
N LEU A 599 -11.04 -19.57 -19.39
CA LEU A 599 -10.82 -18.16 -19.12
C LEU A 599 -12.17 -17.45 -19.13
N PHE A 600 -12.26 -16.33 -18.41
CA PHE A 600 -13.45 -15.47 -18.51
C PHE A 600 -13.07 -14.01 -18.50
N THR A 601 -13.92 -13.22 -19.13
CA THR A 601 -13.77 -11.78 -19.22
C THR A 601 -15.05 -11.11 -18.76
N ALA A 602 -14.94 -10.10 -17.91
CA ALA A 602 -16.06 -9.28 -17.49
C ALA A 602 -15.75 -7.82 -17.83
N ASP A 603 -16.49 -7.26 -18.78
CA ASP A 603 -16.32 -5.87 -19.19
C ASP A 603 -17.41 -4.99 -18.56
N ALA A 604 -16.99 -4.04 -17.73
CA ALA A 604 -17.89 -3.13 -17.04
C ALA A 604 -18.50 -2.05 -17.98
N GLY A 605 -17.87 -1.77 -19.12
CA GLY A 605 -18.35 -0.79 -20.09
C GLY A 605 -19.49 -1.34 -20.95
N THR A 606 -19.30 -2.53 -21.52
CA THR A 606 -20.32 -3.20 -22.33
C THR A 606 -21.32 -4.02 -21.50
N GLY A 607 -20.94 -4.39 -20.27
CA GLY A 607 -21.74 -5.26 -19.40
C GLY A 607 -21.71 -6.73 -19.83
N ILE A 608 -20.81 -7.12 -20.72
CA ILE A 608 -20.69 -8.49 -21.22
C ILE A 608 -19.75 -9.28 -20.32
N VAL A 609 -20.22 -10.43 -19.85
CA VAL A 609 -19.42 -11.45 -19.18
C VAL A 609 -19.39 -12.67 -20.07
N ALA A 610 -18.21 -13.09 -20.51
CA ALA A 610 -18.04 -14.20 -21.45
C ALA A 610 -17.01 -15.21 -20.94
N GLY A 611 -17.26 -16.49 -21.21
CA GLY A 611 -16.35 -17.60 -20.92
C GLY A 611 -15.74 -18.20 -22.19
N PHE A 612 -14.46 -18.54 -22.12
CA PHE A 612 -13.66 -19.11 -23.18
C PHE A 612 -13.06 -20.45 -22.73
N SER A 613 -13.02 -21.43 -23.62
CA SER A 613 -12.36 -22.72 -23.38
C SER A 613 -11.15 -22.85 -24.30
N LEU A 614 -10.08 -23.42 -23.77
CA LEU A 614 -8.87 -23.77 -24.52
C LEU A 614 -8.91 -25.20 -25.07
N GLY A 615 -10.05 -25.91 -24.98
CA GLY A 615 -10.10 -27.34 -25.27
C GLY A 615 -9.82 -27.76 -26.72
N TYR A 616 -9.89 -26.83 -27.67
CA TYR A 616 -9.55 -27.05 -29.08
C TYR A 616 -8.12 -26.68 -29.43
N SER A 617 -7.31 -26.31 -28.42
CA SER A 617 -5.92 -25.91 -28.63
C SER A 617 -5.04 -27.10 -29.01
N THR A 618 -4.11 -26.87 -29.93
CA THR A 618 -3.06 -27.81 -30.33
C THR A 618 -1.69 -27.30 -29.83
N PRO A 619 -0.64 -28.14 -29.83
CA PRO A 619 0.72 -27.69 -29.51
C PRO A 619 1.24 -26.59 -30.45
N GLU A 620 0.72 -26.51 -31.67
CA GLU A 620 1.12 -25.53 -32.68
C GLU A 620 0.30 -24.24 -32.59
N GLU A 621 -0.98 -24.32 -32.24
CA GLU A 621 -1.88 -23.17 -32.15
C GLU A 621 -2.82 -23.27 -30.94
N LEU A 622 -2.76 -22.27 -30.06
CA LEU A 622 -3.68 -22.13 -28.93
C LEU A 622 -4.90 -21.31 -29.34
N ILE A 623 -6.09 -21.90 -29.16
CA ILE A 623 -7.35 -21.32 -29.62
C ILE A 623 -8.27 -21.08 -28.41
N ALA A 624 -8.75 -19.84 -28.26
CA ALA A 624 -9.81 -19.50 -27.31
C ALA A 624 -11.17 -19.64 -27.99
N HIS A 625 -11.93 -20.68 -27.66
CA HIS A 625 -13.29 -20.84 -28.15
C HIS A 625 -14.29 -20.27 -27.14
N LYS A 626 -15.10 -19.28 -27.54
CA LYS A 626 -16.16 -18.71 -26.67
C LYS A 626 -17.25 -19.76 -26.43
N VAL A 627 -17.50 -20.11 -25.17
CA VAL A 627 -18.46 -21.16 -24.78
C VAL A 627 -19.81 -20.59 -24.36
N TRP A 628 -19.79 -19.50 -23.59
CA TRP A 628 -21.00 -18.87 -23.08
C TRP A 628 -20.82 -17.36 -22.96
N GLU A 629 -21.94 -16.64 -22.95
CA GLU A 629 -22.00 -15.19 -22.85
C GLU A 629 -23.23 -14.77 -22.05
N LEU A 630 -23.02 -13.88 -21.08
CA LEU A 630 -24.04 -13.27 -20.23
C LEU A 630 -23.99 -11.76 -20.42
N VAL A 631 -25.12 -11.17 -20.79
CA VAL A 631 -25.24 -9.72 -21.03
C VAL A 631 -25.96 -9.05 -19.86
N LEU A 632 -25.23 -8.24 -19.10
CA LEU A 632 -25.75 -7.42 -18.01
C LEU A 632 -25.90 -5.98 -18.51
N ALA A 633 -27.10 -5.61 -18.96
CA ALA A 633 -27.34 -4.32 -19.62
C ALA A 633 -26.82 -3.10 -18.80
N PRO A 634 -25.77 -2.38 -19.27
CA PRO A 634 -25.14 -1.26 -18.54
C PRO A 634 -26.08 -0.12 -18.19
N LYS A 635 -27.13 0.06 -19.02
CA LYS A 635 -28.17 1.07 -18.81
C LYS A 635 -28.91 0.88 -17.48
N ASN A 636 -29.08 -0.37 -17.06
CA ASN A 636 -29.84 -0.72 -15.86
C ASN A 636 -28.91 -1.02 -14.69
N GLN A 637 -27.78 -1.69 -14.95
CA GLN A 637 -26.84 -2.14 -13.93
C GLN A 637 -25.41 -2.07 -14.46
N LYS A 638 -24.50 -1.49 -13.67
CA LYS A 638 -23.07 -1.42 -13.96
C LYS A 638 -22.32 -2.43 -13.09
N ILE A 639 -21.40 -3.20 -13.68
CA ILE A 639 -20.53 -4.11 -12.93
C ILE A 639 -19.57 -3.27 -12.08
N THR A 640 -19.52 -3.51 -10.77
CA THR A 640 -18.62 -2.80 -9.85
C THR A 640 -17.53 -3.70 -9.29
N HIS A 641 -17.84 -4.96 -9.00
CA HIS A 641 -16.87 -5.93 -8.47
C HIS A 641 -17.04 -7.30 -9.13
N VAL A 642 -15.90 -7.98 -9.34
CA VAL A 642 -15.79 -9.37 -9.76
C VAL A 642 -14.80 -10.04 -8.81
N VAL A 643 -15.28 -10.94 -7.95
CA VAL A 643 -14.48 -11.53 -6.88
C VAL A 643 -14.44 -13.04 -7.02
N SER A 644 -13.24 -13.57 -7.23
CA SER A 644 -12.94 -15.00 -7.21
C SER A 644 -12.38 -15.41 -5.84
N LYS A 645 -12.35 -16.72 -5.59
CA LYS A 645 -11.64 -17.29 -4.44
C LYS A 645 -10.14 -17.11 -4.59
N SER A 646 -9.43 -17.13 -3.46
CA SER A 646 -7.98 -17.07 -3.45
C SER A 646 -7.38 -18.39 -3.99
N PRO A 647 -6.47 -18.37 -4.98
CA PRO A 647 -5.88 -19.59 -5.53
C PRO A 647 -4.99 -20.37 -4.56
N ILE A 648 -4.50 -19.70 -3.50
CA ILE A 648 -3.66 -20.31 -2.47
C ILE A 648 -4.48 -20.93 -1.34
N GLU A 649 -5.79 -20.70 -1.31
CA GLU A 649 -6.68 -21.22 -0.27
C GLU A 649 -6.76 -22.75 -0.33
N ARG A 650 -6.72 -23.38 0.85
CA ARG A 650 -7.01 -24.80 1.05
C ARG A 650 -8.21 -24.95 1.97
N VAL A 651 -8.97 -26.02 1.77
CA VAL A 651 -10.15 -26.37 2.57
C VAL A 651 -9.89 -27.71 3.25
N HIS A 652 -9.75 -27.71 4.57
CA HIS A 652 -9.48 -28.92 5.33
C HIS A 652 -10.71 -29.84 5.45
N SER A 653 -11.85 -29.29 5.87
CA SER A 653 -13.09 -30.06 6.05
C SER A 653 -14.10 -29.83 4.93
N GLN A 654 -14.53 -30.92 4.29
CA GLN A 654 -15.51 -30.95 3.20
C GLN A 654 -16.97 -30.85 3.67
N GLY A 655 -17.21 -31.04 4.98
CA GLY A 655 -18.55 -30.98 5.56
C GLY A 655 -18.52 -30.46 6.99
N ARG A 656 -19.69 -30.05 7.47
CA ARG A 656 -19.93 -29.63 8.84
C ARG A 656 -20.77 -30.69 9.54
N VAL A 657 -20.36 -31.10 10.74
CA VAL A 657 -21.12 -32.05 11.56
C VAL A 657 -22.27 -31.32 12.23
N LEU A 658 -23.47 -31.89 12.14
CA LEU A 658 -24.69 -31.38 12.77
C LEU A 658 -24.92 -32.04 14.15
N GLY A 659 -25.82 -31.49 14.96
CA GLY A 659 -26.13 -32.02 16.30
C GLY A 659 -26.61 -33.48 16.29
N ASP A 660 -27.34 -33.86 15.23
CA ASP A 660 -27.82 -35.24 14.98
C ASP A 660 -26.72 -36.21 14.51
N ARG A 661 -25.44 -35.79 14.55
CA ARG A 661 -24.26 -36.50 14.03
C ARG A 661 -24.27 -36.72 12.51
N SER A 662 -25.24 -36.15 11.79
CA SER A 662 -25.19 -36.15 10.32
C SER A 662 -24.22 -35.09 9.82
N VAL A 663 -23.80 -35.21 8.56
CA VAL A 663 -22.85 -34.28 7.94
C VAL A 663 -23.58 -33.47 6.89
N LEU A 664 -23.45 -32.15 6.99
CA LEU A 664 -23.88 -31.21 5.97
C LEU A 664 -22.68 -30.85 5.10
N TYR A 665 -22.69 -31.30 3.85
CA TYR A 665 -21.57 -31.13 2.94
C TYR A 665 -21.55 -29.75 2.32
N LYS A 666 -20.37 -29.12 2.33
CA LYS A 666 -20.13 -27.78 1.79
C LYS A 666 -20.12 -27.84 0.26
N TYR A 667 -20.68 -26.82 -0.39
CA TYR A 667 -20.56 -26.67 -1.84
C TYR A 667 -19.28 -25.90 -2.19
N ILE A 668 -18.22 -26.64 -2.56
CA ILE A 668 -16.87 -26.08 -2.79
C ILE A 668 -16.56 -26.09 -4.29
N ASN A 669 -17.20 -25.19 -5.03
CA ASN A 669 -16.89 -24.99 -6.44
C ASN A 669 -15.67 -24.06 -6.60
N PRO A 670 -14.50 -24.51 -7.11
CA PRO A 670 -13.32 -23.66 -7.28
C PRO A 670 -13.49 -22.60 -8.37
N ASN A 671 -14.42 -22.81 -9.30
CA ASN A 671 -14.66 -21.96 -10.47
C ASN A 671 -15.81 -20.97 -10.25
N LEU A 672 -16.29 -20.83 -9.01
CA LEU A 672 -17.37 -19.93 -8.65
C LEU A 672 -16.84 -18.49 -8.52
N VAL A 673 -17.47 -17.55 -9.21
CA VAL A 673 -17.15 -16.13 -9.15
C VAL A 673 -18.39 -15.33 -8.73
N ALA A 674 -18.17 -14.37 -7.84
CA ALA A 674 -19.18 -13.42 -7.41
C ALA A 674 -19.08 -12.15 -8.27
N VAL A 675 -20.14 -11.83 -9.01
CA VAL A 675 -20.27 -10.60 -9.80
C VAL A 675 -21.29 -9.70 -9.12
N VAL A 676 -20.88 -8.48 -8.80
CA VAL A 676 -21.77 -7.47 -8.21
C VAL A 676 -22.01 -6.35 -9.20
N THR A 677 -23.28 -6.01 -9.32
CA THR A 677 -23.74 -4.89 -10.11
C THR A 677 -24.46 -3.87 -9.24
N GLN A 678 -24.29 -2.59 -9.58
CA GLN A 678 -25.04 -1.49 -9.01
C GLN A 678 -25.86 -0.84 -10.11
N GLY A 679 -27.12 -0.59 -9.83
CA GLY A 679 -28.08 -0.11 -10.82
C GLY A 679 -29.12 0.82 -10.22
N VAL A 680 -29.88 1.47 -11.08
CA VAL A 680 -31.05 2.25 -10.68
C VAL A 680 -32.28 1.45 -11.11
N GLY A 681 -33.02 0.91 -10.15
CA GLY A 681 -34.24 0.16 -10.43
C GLY A 681 -35.34 1.06 -11.01
N ASN A 682 -36.41 0.45 -11.55
CA ASN A 682 -37.54 1.15 -12.20
C ASN A 682 -38.19 2.26 -11.36
N THR A 683 -38.03 2.23 -10.02
CA THR A 683 -38.55 3.25 -9.10
C THR A 683 -37.52 4.33 -8.73
N LEU A 684 -36.49 4.58 -9.55
CA LEU A 684 -35.38 5.52 -9.30
C LEU A 684 -34.65 5.28 -7.96
N LYS A 685 -34.63 4.03 -7.49
CA LYS A 685 -33.93 3.65 -6.25
C LYS A 685 -32.69 2.86 -6.61
N ASN A 686 -31.59 3.17 -5.95
CA ASN A 686 -30.36 2.41 -6.10
C ASN A 686 -30.60 0.96 -5.66
N THR A 687 -30.14 0.02 -6.49
CA THR A 687 -30.22 -1.41 -6.28
C THR A 687 -28.85 -2.02 -6.46
N MET A 688 -28.50 -2.98 -5.60
CA MET A 688 -27.30 -3.79 -5.72
C MET A 688 -27.73 -5.22 -6.01
N THR A 689 -27.17 -5.84 -7.05
CA THR A 689 -27.43 -7.25 -7.35
C THR A 689 -26.13 -8.04 -7.26
N LEU A 690 -26.19 -9.18 -6.58
CA LEU A 690 -25.09 -10.13 -6.48
C LEU A 690 -25.47 -11.38 -7.27
N TYR A 691 -24.59 -11.79 -8.18
CA TYR A 691 -24.69 -13.00 -8.98
C TYR A 691 -23.54 -13.93 -8.63
N LEU A 692 -23.85 -15.19 -8.30
CA LEU A 692 -22.88 -16.27 -8.19
C LEU A 692 -22.91 -17.08 -9.48
N LEU A 693 -21.82 -17.01 -10.24
CA LEU A 693 -21.69 -17.59 -11.56
C LEU A 693 -20.58 -18.64 -11.57
N ASP A 694 -20.87 -19.80 -12.14
CA ASP A 694 -19.84 -20.77 -12.49
C ASP A 694 -19.19 -20.35 -13.81
N VAL A 695 -17.89 -20.07 -13.75
CA VAL A 695 -17.12 -19.57 -14.90
C VAL A 695 -16.94 -20.60 -16.01
N VAL A 696 -16.94 -21.89 -15.69
CA VAL A 696 -16.71 -22.93 -16.68
C VAL A 696 -17.98 -23.20 -17.48
N SER A 697 -19.10 -23.40 -16.79
CA SER A 697 -20.38 -23.73 -17.44
C SER A 697 -21.21 -22.51 -17.85
N GLY A 698 -20.96 -21.34 -17.26
CA GLY A 698 -21.79 -20.14 -17.42
C GLY A 698 -23.09 -20.18 -16.64
N ALA A 699 -23.28 -21.19 -15.78
CA ALA A 699 -24.50 -21.36 -15.00
C ALA A 699 -24.60 -20.32 -13.87
N MET A 700 -25.77 -19.70 -13.74
CA MET A 700 -26.09 -18.85 -12.59
C MET A 700 -26.54 -19.72 -11.42
N ILE A 701 -25.64 -19.90 -10.45
CA ILE A 701 -25.86 -20.73 -9.27
C ILE A 701 -26.85 -20.06 -8.31
N PHE A 702 -26.68 -18.75 -8.09
CA PHE A 702 -27.52 -17.99 -7.18
C PHE A 702 -27.54 -16.51 -7.56
N SER A 703 -28.65 -15.81 -7.29
CA SER A 703 -28.72 -14.36 -7.41
C SER A 703 -29.57 -13.74 -6.31
N ILE A 704 -29.20 -12.53 -5.88
CA ILE A 704 -29.93 -11.76 -4.87
C ILE A 704 -29.88 -10.26 -5.17
N VAL A 705 -31.02 -9.58 -5.00
CA VAL A 705 -31.19 -8.14 -5.24
C VAL A 705 -31.48 -7.42 -3.93
N HIS A 706 -30.66 -6.44 -3.60
CA HIS A 706 -30.87 -5.50 -2.50
C HIS A 706 -31.39 -4.16 -3.03
N LYS A 707 -32.46 -3.65 -2.41
CA LYS A 707 -33.11 -2.38 -2.80
C LYS A 707 -32.75 -1.27 -1.81
N ARG A 708 -32.63 -0.03 -2.31
CA ARG A 708 -32.25 1.16 -1.52
C ARG A 708 -30.88 0.98 -0.86
N VAL A 709 -29.90 0.65 -1.69
CA VAL A 709 -28.53 0.41 -1.26
C VAL A 709 -27.59 1.43 -1.89
N ARG A 710 -26.62 1.91 -1.12
CA ARG A 710 -25.52 2.75 -1.56
C ARG A 710 -24.19 2.06 -1.31
N GLY A 711 -23.22 2.32 -2.19
CA GLY A 711 -21.83 1.91 -1.99
C GLY A 711 -21.05 2.84 -1.04
N PRO A 712 -19.78 2.50 -0.72
CA PRO A 712 -19.00 1.40 -1.28
C PRO A 712 -19.46 0.03 -0.80
N THR A 713 -19.24 -1.00 -1.64
CA THR A 713 -19.55 -2.39 -1.32
C THR A 713 -18.25 -3.16 -1.18
N HIS A 714 -18.06 -3.88 -0.09
CA HIS A 714 -16.90 -4.74 0.13
C HIS A 714 -17.34 -6.19 0.12
N ILE A 715 -16.55 -7.09 -0.47
CA ILE A 715 -16.93 -8.49 -0.70
C ILE A 715 -15.72 -9.37 -0.45
N VAL A 716 -15.95 -10.47 0.26
CA VAL A 716 -14.97 -11.52 0.54
C VAL A 716 -15.59 -12.87 0.15
N HIS A 717 -14.86 -13.63 -0.67
CA HIS A 717 -15.28 -14.95 -1.15
C HIS A 717 -14.23 -16.00 -0.76
N SER A 718 -14.62 -16.95 0.08
CA SER A 718 -13.72 -17.96 0.63
C SER A 718 -14.47 -19.28 0.85
N GLU A 719 -13.80 -20.41 0.66
CA GLU A 719 -14.36 -21.76 0.82
C GLU A 719 -15.72 -21.99 0.12
N ASN A 720 -16.80 -22.02 0.91
CA ASN A 720 -18.18 -22.22 0.52
C ASN A 720 -19.06 -21.03 0.94
N TRP A 721 -18.45 -19.90 1.32
CA TRP A 721 -19.15 -18.77 1.89
C TRP A 721 -18.76 -17.44 1.23
N LEU A 722 -19.68 -16.49 1.31
CA LEU A 722 -19.51 -15.14 0.81
C LEU A 722 -19.98 -14.16 1.86
N VAL A 723 -19.18 -13.12 2.12
CA VAL A 723 -19.59 -11.99 2.96
C VAL A 723 -19.46 -10.72 2.18
N TYR A 724 -20.47 -9.88 2.29
CA TYR A 724 -20.44 -8.57 1.67
C TYR A 724 -21.12 -7.53 2.53
N SER A 725 -20.60 -6.31 2.48
CA SER A 725 -21.14 -5.15 3.19
C SER A 725 -21.72 -4.15 2.22
N TYR A 726 -22.75 -3.46 2.67
CA TYR A 726 -23.40 -2.38 1.92
C TYR A 726 -24.07 -1.38 2.87
N TYR A 727 -24.33 -0.16 2.38
CA TYR A 727 -25.05 0.84 3.14
C TYR A 727 -26.53 0.85 2.76
N ASN A 728 -27.42 0.65 3.73
CA ASN A 728 -28.86 0.63 3.51
C ASN A 728 -29.44 2.04 3.65
N ASP A 729 -29.89 2.64 2.55
CA ASP A 729 -30.46 4.00 2.53
C ASP A 729 -31.82 4.10 3.24
N LYS A 730 -32.55 2.98 3.37
CA LYS A 730 -33.85 2.97 4.07
C LYS A 730 -33.67 3.12 5.58
N SER A 731 -32.72 2.39 6.15
CA SER A 731 -32.44 2.36 7.59
C SER A 731 -31.24 3.22 8.00
N ARG A 732 -30.51 3.80 7.03
CA ARG A 732 -29.34 4.67 7.21
C ARG A 732 -28.22 4.03 8.03
N ARG A 733 -27.93 2.75 7.76
CA ARG A 733 -26.92 1.97 8.49
C ARG A 733 -26.16 1.03 7.56
N THR A 734 -24.97 0.63 7.99
CA THR A 734 -24.18 -0.40 7.33
C THR A 734 -24.73 -1.78 7.70
N GLU A 735 -24.90 -2.64 6.71
CA GLU A 735 -25.33 -4.03 6.88
C GLU A 735 -24.26 -4.96 6.29
N ILE A 736 -23.96 -6.06 6.99
CA ILE A 736 -23.12 -7.16 6.53
C ILE A 736 -24.05 -8.33 6.24
N ALA A 737 -24.08 -8.79 5.00
CA ALA A 737 -24.84 -9.97 4.60
C ALA A 737 -23.89 -11.13 4.32
N THR A 738 -24.27 -12.31 4.79
CA THR A 738 -23.50 -13.54 4.65
C THR A 738 -24.30 -14.60 3.90
N LEU A 739 -23.58 -15.42 3.15
CA LEU A 739 -24.10 -16.54 2.38
C LEU A 739 -23.22 -17.75 2.66
N GLU A 740 -23.83 -18.90 2.93
CA GLU A 740 -23.15 -20.21 2.94
C GLU A 740 -23.84 -21.13 1.94
N LEU A 741 -23.03 -21.85 1.15
CA LEU A 741 -23.50 -22.79 0.14
C LEU A 741 -23.24 -24.23 0.59
N TYR A 742 -24.27 -25.07 0.52
CA TYR A 742 -24.24 -26.48 0.90
C TYR A 742 -24.80 -27.39 -0.20
N GLU A 743 -24.22 -28.57 -0.39
CA GLU A 743 -24.77 -29.60 -1.29
C GLU A 743 -25.96 -30.34 -0.65
N GLY A 744 -25.98 -30.41 0.68
CA GLY A 744 -26.95 -31.16 1.47
C GLY A 744 -26.30 -32.29 2.28
N LYS A 745 -27.09 -33.30 2.66
CA LYS A 745 -26.62 -34.44 3.48
C LYS A 745 -25.87 -35.53 2.69
N VAL A 746 -25.89 -35.46 1.35
CA VAL A 746 -25.27 -36.45 0.45
C VAL A 746 -24.39 -35.71 -0.55
N GLN A 747 -23.11 -36.13 -0.65
CA GLN A 747 -22.19 -35.59 -1.66
C GLN A 747 -22.52 -36.11 -3.04
N SER A 748 -22.41 -35.24 -4.04
CA SER A 748 -22.57 -35.62 -5.44
C SER A 748 -21.41 -36.50 -5.95
N ASN A 749 -20.17 -36.12 -5.64
CA ASN A 749 -18.96 -36.88 -5.93
C ASN A 749 -17.90 -36.62 -4.84
N THR A 750 -17.26 -37.68 -4.34
CA THR A 750 -16.28 -37.60 -3.26
C THR A 750 -14.85 -37.36 -3.75
N THR A 751 -14.54 -37.66 -5.02
CA THR A 751 -13.16 -37.65 -5.53
C THR A 751 -12.84 -36.43 -6.37
N VAL A 752 -13.77 -36.00 -7.23
CA VAL A 752 -13.54 -34.92 -8.20
C VAL A 752 -14.75 -34.00 -8.27
N PHE A 753 -14.49 -32.71 -8.23
CA PHE A 753 -15.46 -31.68 -8.59
C PHE A 753 -15.32 -31.31 -10.08
N SER A 754 -16.42 -31.33 -10.82
CA SER A 754 -16.46 -30.84 -12.20
C SER A 754 -17.69 -29.96 -12.42
N SER A 755 -17.46 -28.72 -12.86
CA SER A 755 -18.50 -27.75 -13.20
C SER A 755 -19.42 -28.22 -14.34
N LEU A 756 -18.98 -29.16 -15.17
CA LEU A 756 -19.74 -29.64 -16.34
C LEU A 756 -20.68 -30.80 -15.99
N THR A 757 -20.39 -31.56 -14.94
CA THR A 757 -21.21 -32.73 -14.52
C THR A 757 -22.12 -32.41 -13.33
N THR A 758 -21.92 -31.27 -12.68
CA THR A 758 -22.71 -30.86 -11.51
C THR A 758 -24.11 -30.45 -11.94
N THR A 759 -25.12 -31.26 -11.58
CA THR A 759 -26.53 -31.02 -11.94
C THR A 759 -27.38 -30.47 -10.78
N ARG A 760 -26.90 -30.56 -9.54
CA ARG A 760 -27.63 -30.10 -8.35
C ARG A 760 -27.20 -28.69 -7.98
N LEU A 761 -28.17 -27.79 -7.86
CA LEU A 761 -27.95 -26.46 -7.31
C LEU A 761 -27.77 -26.56 -5.78
N PRO A 762 -26.85 -25.77 -5.20
CA PRO A 762 -26.60 -25.77 -3.77
C PRO A 762 -27.75 -25.12 -3.00
N MET A 763 -27.94 -25.57 -1.76
CA MET A 763 -28.74 -24.89 -0.75
C MET A 763 -27.96 -23.66 -0.27
N VAL A 764 -28.58 -22.47 -0.35
CA VAL A 764 -27.94 -21.22 0.03
C VAL A 764 -28.59 -20.68 1.30
N GLU A 765 -27.87 -20.81 2.41
CA GLU A 765 -28.24 -20.19 3.68
C GLU A 765 -27.79 -18.74 3.68
N ARG A 766 -28.62 -17.83 4.17
CA ARG A 766 -28.35 -16.39 4.10
C ARG A 766 -28.88 -15.63 5.30
N GLN A 767 -28.09 -14.69 5.79
CA GLN A 767 -28.49 -13.82 6.89
C GLN A 767 -27.85 -12.44 6.74
N ALA A 768 -28.48 -11.43 7.34
CA ALA A 768 -27.97 -10.07 7.36
C ALA A 768 -27.82 -9.59 8.80
N PHE A 769 -26.76 -8.83 9.04
CA PHE A 769 -26.37 -8.27 10.32
C PHE A 769 -26.16 -6.76 10.17
N ILE A 770 -26.39 -6.04 11.25
CA ILE A 770 -26.20 -4.60 11.37
C ILE A 770 -24.79 -4.38 11.91
N PHE A 771 -24.04 -3.51 11.24
CA PHE A 771 -22.69 -3.15 11.65
C PHE A 771 -22.66 -1.65 12.03
N PRO A 772 -22.17 -1.29 13.23
CA PRO A 772 -22.30 0.08 13.74
C PRO A 772 -21.29 1.08 13.15
N ALA A 773 -20.32 0.62 12.35
CA ALA A 773 -19.26 1.46 11.79
C ALA A 773 -19.22 1.45 10.25
N SER A 774 -18.46 2.39 9.67
CA SER A 774 -18.15 2.38 8.25
C SER A 774 -16.94 1.48 7.97
N ILE A 775 -17.07 0.66 6.93
CA ILE A 775 -16.05 -0.30 6.50
C ILE A 775 -15.25 0.32 5.35
N GLU A 776 -13.94 0.12 5.39
CA GLU A 776 -12.98 0.60 4.39
C GLU A 776 -12.45 -0.54 3.51
N SER A 777 -12.20 -1.70 4.11
CA SER A 777 -11.74 -2.89 3.41
C SER A 777 -12.11 -4.14 4.22
N MET A 778 -12.24 -5.27 3.54
CA MET A 778 -12.47 -6.57 4.16
C MET A 778 -11.58 -7.63 3.52
N ARG A 779 -11.04 -8.55 4.33
CA ARG A 779 -10.26 -9.69 3.86
C ARG A 779 -10.38 -10.87 4.83
N GLU A 780 -10.33 -12.09 4.32
CA GLU A 780 -10.27 -13.32 5.09
C GLU A 780 -8.86 -13.64 5.57
N THR A 781 -8.73 -14.33 6.71
CA THR A 781 -7.45 -14.93 7.13
C THR A 781 -7.19 -16.24 6.37
N ILE A 782 -5.97 -16.43 5.88
CA ILE A 782 -5.55 -17.64 5.14
C ILE A 782 -4.36 -18.32 5.81
N THR A 783 -4.42 -19.64 5.93
CA THR A 783 -3.33 -20.52 6.42
C THR A 783 -3.04 -21.63 5.41
N GLU A 784 -1.92 -22.34 5.57
CA GLU A 784 -1.42 -23.30 4.59
C GLU A 784 -2.38 -24.47 4.37
N LYS A 785 -2.98 -25.01 5.44
CA LYS A 785 -3.88 -26.17 5.38
C LYS A 785 -5.35 -25.80 5.55
N GLY A 786 -5.67 -24.61 6.05
CA GLY A 786 -7.05 -24.17 6.30
C GLY A 786 -7.74 -24.95 7.43
N ILE A 787 -6.99 -25.29 8.48
CA ILE A 787 -7.48 -25.98 9.70
C ILE A 787 -7.95 -24.96 10.73
N THR A 788 -7.19 -23.89 10.94
CA THR A 788 -7.56 -22.82 11.88
C THR A 788 -8.88 -22.15 11.47
N SER A 789 -9.58 -21.55 12.43
CA SER A 789 -10.79 -20.79 12.14
C SER A 789 -10.49 -19.63 11.17
N LYS A 790 -11.32 -19.50 10.12
CA LYS A 790 -11.24 -18.35 9.22
C LYS A 790 -11.97 -17.16 9.82
N HIS A 791 -11.26 -16.07 10.07
CA HIS A 791 -11.83 -14.81 10.53
C HIS A 791 -11.82 -13.78 9.40
N ILE A 792 -12.65 -12.74 9.54
CA ILE A 792 -12.74 -11.64 8.60
C ILE A 792 -12.07 -10.43 9.23
N LEU A 793 -11.03 -9.92 8.60
CA LEU A 793 -10.39 -8.66 8.95
C LEU A 793 -11.19 -7.53 8.33
N VAL A 794 -11.69 -6.62 9.17
CA VAL A 794 -12.49 -5.46 8.78
C VAL A 794 -11.72 -4.19 9.12
N ALA A 795 -11.27 -3.45 8.11
CA ALA A 795 -10.72 -2.12 8.32
C ALA A 795 -11.85 -1.11 8.53
N LEU A 796 -11.79 -0.39 9.64
CA LEU A 796 -12.76 0.63 10.02
C LEU A 796 -12.29 2.01 9.57
N ALA A 797 -13.24 2.91 9.30
CA ALA A 797 -12.92 4.29 8.91
C ALA A 797 -12.18 5.11 9.99
N ASN A 798 -12.30 4.73 11.27
CA ASN A 798 -11.53 5.33 12.37
C ASN A 798 -10.06 4.87 12.43
N GLY A 799 -9.68 3.94 11.56
CA GLY A 799 -8.33 3.37 11.45
C GLY A 799 -8.08 2.15 12.32
N GLY A 800 -9.07 1.62 13.03
CA GLY A 800 -8.99 0.31 13.68
C GLY A 800 -9.13 -0.83 12.67
N ILE A 801 -8.38 -1.92 12.87
CA ILE A 801 -8.53 -3.16 12.11
C ILE A 801 -9.14 -4.19 13.05
N LEU A 802 -10.41 -4.53 12.81
CA LEU A 802 -11.18 -5.48 13.61
C LEU A 802 -11.01 -6.90 13.07
N GLU A 803 -10.62 -7.83 13.94
CA GLU A 803 -10.72 -9.25 13.66
C GLU A 803 -12.13 -9.74 14.03
N LEU A 804 -12.98 -9.99 13.03
CA LEU A 804 -14.35 -10.47 13.20
C LEU A 804 -14.40 -12.01 13.05
N PRO A 805 -14.70 -12.76 14.13
CA PRO A 805 -14.81 -14.21 14.04
C PRO A 805 -15.99 -14.64 13.16
N TRP A 806 -15.79 -15.65 12.30
CA TRP A 806 -16.85 -16.18 11.42
C TRP A 806 -18.13 -16.56 12.17
N MET A 807 -17.98 -17.16 13.36
CA MET A 807 -19.10 -17.58 14.21
C MET A 807 -20.09 -16.45 14.57
N MET A 808 -19.65 -15.18 14.53
CA MET A 808 -20.54 -14.03 14.76
C MET A 808 -21.41 -13.70 13.55
N VAL A 809 -20.98 -14.08 12.34
CA VAL A 809 -21.67 -13.78 11.07
C VAL A 809 -22.14 -15.04 10.33
N ASP A 810 -22.16 -16.18 11.03
CA ASP A 810 -22.70 -17.45 10.53
C ASP A 810 -24.19 -17.27 10.17
N PRO A 811 -24.63 -17.55 8.91
CA PRO A 811 -26.01 -17.38 8.50
C PRO A 811 -26.99 -18.40 9.11
N ARG A 812 -26.47 -19.47 9.74
CA ARG A 812 -27.28 -20.50 10.39
C ARG A 812 -27.67 -20.14 11.82
N ARG A 813 -27.33 -18.94 12.30
CA ARG A 813 -27.69 -18.49 13.65
C ARG A 813 -29.20 -18.43 13.79
N PRO A 814 -29.81 -19.26 14.65
CA PRO A 814 -31.26 -19.37 14.70
C PRO A 814 -31.85 -18.26 15.57
N THR A 815 -33.06 -17.81 15.25
CA THR A 815 -33.79 -16.85 16.11
C THR A 815 -34.20 -17.48 17.43
N ASN A 816 -34.56 -18.77 17.40
CA ASN A 816 -34.86 -19.58 18.58
C ASN A 816 -33.68 -20.53 18.89
N PRO A 817 -33.44 -20.88 20.16
CA PRO A 817 -32.25 -21.63 20.56
C PRO A 817 -32.40 -23.15 20.34
N GLU A 818 -32.74 -23.57 19.13
CA GLU A 818 -32.90 -25.00 18.77
C GLU A 818 -31.56 -25.68 18.48
N LEU A 819 -30.58 -24.95 17.93
CA LEU A 819 -29.28 -25.49 17.52
C LEU A 819 -28.20 -25.45 18.62
N ARG A 820 -28.59 -25.68 19.89
CA ARG A 820 -27.67 -25.60 21.04
C ARG A 820 -26.59 -26.67 21.02
N GLU A 821 -26.89 -27.88 20.55
CA GLU A 821 -25.94 -29.00 20.51
C GLU A 821 -24.75 -28.73 19.58
N GLU A 822 -24.96 -27.94 18.52
CA GLU A 822 -23.91 -27.53 17.58
C GLU A 822 -23.07 -26.36 18.10
N GLY A 823 -23.43 -25.75 19.25
CA GLY A 823 -22.77 -24.56 19.77
C GLY A 823 -23.03 -23.29 18.95
N VAL A 824 -24.09 -23.26 18.13
CA VAL A 824 -24.43 -22.10 17.30
C VAL A 824 -25.04 -21.00 18.18
N ILE A 825 -24.47 -19.80 18.09
CA ILE A 825 -24.92 -18.63 18.85
C ILE A 825 -26.29 -18.18 18.30
N PRO A 826 -27.29 -17.87 19.14
CA PRO A 826 -28.58 -17.37 18.67
C PRO A 826 -28.42 -16.08 17.86
N TYR A 827 -29.30 -15.82 16.90
CA TYR A 827 -29.23 -14.64 16.05
C TYR A 827 -29.28 -13.36 16.88
N MET A 828 -28.25 -12.54 16.71
CA MET A 828 -28.18 -11.19 17.26
C MET A 828 -27.94 -10.26 16.08
N PRO A 829 -28.93 -9.42 15.70
CA PRO A 829 -28.84 -8.63 14.48
C PRO A 829 -27.71 -7.61 14.53
N GLU A 830 -27.41 -7.02 15.69
CA GLU A 830 -26.33 -6.05 15.85
C GLU A 830 -25.04 -6.75 16.29
N ILE A 831 -23.95 -6.48 15.57
CA ILE A 831 -22.62 -7.01 15.90
C ILE A 831 -21.89 -5.96 16.76
N PRO A 832 -21.60 -6.25 18.04
CA PRO A 832 -20.84 -5.35 18.88
C PRO A 832 -19.37 -5.29 18.43
N ILE A 833 -18.78 -4.10 18.46
CA ILE A 833 -17.35 -3.90 18.24
C ILE A 833 -16.66 -3.93 19.60
N HIS A 834 -15.90 -5.00 19.85
CA HIS A 834 -15.05 -5.12 21.03
C HIS A 834 -13.67 -4.51 20.74
N MET A 835 -13.19 -3.62 21.61
CA MET A 835 -11.89 -2.98 21.44
C MET A 835 -10.73 -3.99 21.52
N ASP A 836 -10.91 -5.08 22.27
CA ASP A 836 -9.92 -6.16 22.41
C ASP A 836 -9.72 -6.96 21.10
N ALA A 837 -10.68 -6.88 20.17
CA ALA A 837 -10.60 -7.52 18.86
C ALA A 837 -9.94 -6.61 17.80
N ILE A 838 -9.52 -5.39 18.17
CA ILE A 838 -8.82 -4.47 17.28
C ILE A 838 -7.32 -4.79 17.32
N ILE A 839 -6.81 -5.40 16.24
CA ILE A 839 -5.44 -5.96 16.19
C ILE A 839 -4.33 -4.90 16.22
N ASN A 840 -4.65 -3.66 15.86
CA ASN A 840 -3.70 -2.55 15.81
C ASN A 840 -3.80 -1.61 17.02
N TYR A 841 -4.54 -1.97 18.08
CA TYR A 841 -4.57 -1.25 19.37
C TYR A 841 -4.60 0.28 19.22
N ASN A 842 -3.50 0.99 19.52
CA ASN A 842 -3.39 2.46 19.44
C ASN A 842 -2.78 2.98 18.12
N GLN A 843 -2.44 2.08 17.20
CA GLN A 843 -1.80 2.37 15.92
C GLN A 843 -2.82 2.52 14.79
N SER A 844 -3.64 3.58 14.83
CA SER A 844 -4.69 3.82 13.83
C SER A 844 -4.15 3.95 12.40
N VAL A 845 -4.63 3.16 11.45
CA VAL A 845 -4.21 3.13 10.04
C VAL A 845 -5.23 3.87 9.19
N PHE A 846 -4.87 5.03 8.64
CA PHE A 846 -5.84 5.82 7.87
C PHE A 846 -5.94 5.37 6.42
N ARG A 847 -7.16 5.47 5.88
CA ARG A 847 -7.49 5.20 4.47
C ARG A 847 -6.96 3.86 3.93
N VAL A 848 -7.21 2.79 4.67
CA VAL A 848 -6.89 1.44 4.21
C VAL A 848 -7.53 1.19 2.84
N SER A 849 -6.71 0.97 1.82
CA SER A 849 -7.16 0.61 0.47
C SER A 849 -7.30 -0.91 0.33
N GLY A 850 -6.46 -1.67 1.01
CA GLY A 850 -6.48 -3.13 0.99
C GLY A 850 -5.84 -3.76 2.22
N ILE A 851 -6.23 -5.01 2.48
CA ILE A 851 -5.57 -5.89 3.45
C ILE A 851 -5.10 -7.11 2.68
N HIS A 852 -3.81 -7.40 2.78
CA HIS A 852 -3.20 -8.59 2.21
C HIS A 852 -2.89 -9.59 3.33
N THR A 853 -3.28 -10.84 3.13
CA THR A 853 -3.08 -11.94 4.08
C THR A 853 -2.26 -13.04 3.44
N SER A 854 -1.23 -13.51 4.14
CA SER A 854 -0.36 -14.60 3.67
C SER A 854 -0.26 -15.69 4.73
N PRO A 855 -0.30 -16.98 4.35
CA PRO A 855 -0.08 -18.07 5.30
C PRO A 855 1.36 -18.05 5.82
N SER A 856 1.55 -18.30 7.11
CA SER A 856 2.90 -18.61 7.62
C SER A 856 3.18 -20.11 7.48
N GLY A 857 4.38 -20.56 7.88
CA GLY A 857 4.67 -22.00 8.02
C GLY A 857 4.05 -22.63 9.27
N LEU A 858 3.41 -21.83 10.12
CA LEU A 858 2.58 -22.29 11.25
C LEU A 858 1.12 -22.25 10.82
N GLU A 859 0.38 -23.31 11.15
CA GLU A 859 -1.04 -23.41 10.80
C GLU A 859 -1.90 -22.51 11.68
N SER A 860 -1.42 -22.15 12.87
CA SER A 860 -2.14 -21.23 13.76
C SER A 860 -2.08 -19.76 13.32
N THR A 861 -1.08 -19.38 12.52
CA THR A 861 -0.67 -17.98 12.34
C THR A 861 -0.80 -17.51 10.89
N CYS A 862 -1.43 -16.35 10.71
CA CYS A 862 -1.59 -15.64 9.44
C CYS A 862 -0.83 -14.30 9.50
N LEU A 863 -0.09 -13.97 8.44
CA LEU A 863 0.58 -12.68 8.31
C LEU A 863 -0.37 -11.68 7.67
N VAL A 864 -0.50 -10.50 8.27
CA VAL A 864 -1.45 -9.46 7.86
C VAL A 864 -0.68 -8.20 7.51
N PHE A 865 -0.89 -7.68 6.30
CA PHE A 865 -0.37 -6.39 5.85
C PHE A 865 -1.52 -5.52 5.37
N ALA A 866 -1.83 -4.48 6.14
CA ALA A 866 -2.78 -3.45 5.74
C ALA A 866 -2.03 -2.31 5.04
N HIS A 867 -2.52 -1.92 3.87
CA HIS A 867 -1.96 -0.83 3.09
C HIS A 867 -3.04 0.18 2.71
N GLY A 868 -2.62 1.43 2.56
CA GLY A 868 -3.45 2.59 2.32
C GLY A 868 -2.56 3.83 2.34
N LEU A 869 -3.04 4.91 2.96
CA LEU A 869 -2.16 6.05 3.28
C LEU A 869 -1.06 5.66 4.28
N ASP A 870 -1.39 4.77 5.22
CA ASP A 870 -0.48 4.20 6.20
C ASP A 870 -0.25 2.72 5.91
N LEU A 871 0.93 2.22 6.29
CA LEU A 871 1.25 0.79 6.25
C LEU A 871 1.25 0.23 7.66
N PHE A 872 0.69 -0.96 7.82
CA PHE A 872 0.72 -1.70 9.07
C PHE A 872 0.89 -3.19 8.79
N TYR A 873 1.83 -3.80 9.49
CA TYR A 873 2.09 -5.23 9.42
C TYR A 873 1.94 -5.84 10.80
N THR A 874 1.32 -7.02 10.89
CA THR A 874 1.22 -7.81 12.11
C THR A 874 0.97 -9.28 11.79
N ARG A 875 0.85 -10.10 12.84
CA ARG A 875 0.52 -11.51 12.78
C ARG A 875 -0.75 -11.75 13.58
N VAL A 876 -1.67 -12.54 13.03
CA VAL A 876 -2.94 -12.88 13.67
C VAL A 876 -3.03 -14.39 13.83
N ALA A 877 -3.53 -14.84 14.99
CA ALA A 877 -3.73 -16.24 15.29
C ALA A 877 -5.21 -16.51 15.67
N PRO A 878 -6.09 -16.78 14.68
CA PRO A 878 -7.54 -16.88 14.89
C PRO A 878 -7.96 -17.88 15.97
N SER A 879 -7.32 -19.05 16.01
CA SER A 879 -7.55 -20.12 17.00
C SER A 879 -6.48 -20.15 18.10
N LYS A 880 -5.77 -19.03 18.32
CA LYS A 880 -4.57 -18.93 19.17
C LYS A 880 -3.43 -19.84 18.70
N THR A 881 -2.23 -19.67 19.26
CA THR A 881 -1.03 -20.41 18.86
C THR A 881 -1.01 -21.82 19.45
N PHE A 882 -1.73 -22.75 18.84
CA PHE A 882 -1.82 -24.15 19.28
C PHE A 882 -0.63 -25.04 18.85
N ASP A 883 0.17 -24.58 17.88
CA ASP A 883 1.32 -25.28 17.31
C ASP A 883 2.68 -24.73 17.79
N VAL A 884 2.66 -23.72 18.66
CA VAL A 884 3.84 -23.13 19.30
C VAL A 884 3.70 -23.29 20.82
N LEU A 885 4.83 -23.55 21.48
CA LEU A 885 4.87 -23.53 22.93
C LEU A 885 4.50 -22.13 23.44
N LYS A 886 3.77 -22.07 24.55
CA LYS A 886 3.42 -20.79 25.17
C LYS A 886 4.67 -19.95 25.47
N GLU A 887 4.58 -18.64 25.29
CA GLU A 887 5.68 -17.72 25.62
C GLU A 887 5.90 -17.65 27.14
N ASP A 888 4.83 -17.80 27.93
CA ASP A 888 4.84 -17.88 29.40
C ASP A 888 5.20 -19.28 29.94
N PHE A 889 5.81 -20.14 29.12
CA PHE A 889 6.18 -21.48 29.57
C PHE A 889 7.30 -21.44 30.61
N ASP A 890 7.02 -21.96 31.80
CA ASP A 890 7.97 -21.97 32.91
C ASP A 890 9.00 -23.10 32.77
N TYR A 891 10.10 -22.77 32.08
CA TYR A 891 11.24 -23.67 31.92
C TYR A 891 11.95 -23.98 33.25
N TYR A 892 11.97 -23.03 34.19
CA TYR A 892 12.69 -23.19 35.47
C TYR A 892 12.00 -24.20 36.37
N LEU A 893 10.66 -24.17 36.43
CA LEU A 893 9.87 -25.15 37.18
C LEU A 893 10.21 -26.58 36.74
N ILE A 894 10.25 -26.84 35.44
CA ILE A 894 10.57 -28.17 34.91
C ILE A 894 11.99 -28.58 35.28
N VAL A 895 12.97 -27.69 35.12
CA VAL A 895 14.37 -27.97 35.48
C VAL A 895 14.52 -28.27 36.97
N ILE A 896 13.87 -27.49 37.84
CA ILE A 896 13.90 -27.67 39.30
C ILE A 896 13.24 -29.00 39.68
N VAL A 897 12.07 -29.31 39.14
CA VAL A 897 11.36 -30.57 39.41
C VAL A 897 12.18 -31.77 38.94
N LEU A 898 12.78 -31.72 37.74
CA LEU A 898 13.65 -32.79 37.23
C LEU A 898 14.89 -32.98 38.11
N ALA A 899 15.54 -31.90 38.53
CA ALA A 899 16.68 -31.97 39.44
C ALA A 899 16.29 -32.55 40.81
N ALA A 900 15.16 -32.11 41.38
CA ALA A 900 14.63 -32.63 42.63
C ALA A 900 14.28 -34.13 42.54
N LEU A 901 13.66 -34.56 41.45
CA LEU A 901 13.35 -35.97 41.19
C LEU A 901 14.62 -36.81 41.04
N LEU A 902 15.65 -36.30 40.36
CA LEU A 902 16.93 -37.00 40.17
C LEU A 902 17.68 -37.16 41.50
N ILE A 903 17.77 -36.09 42.30
CA ILE A 903 18.37 -36.13 43.63
C ILE A 903 17.58 -37.06 44.55
N SER A 904 16.25 -36.96 44.56
CA SER A 904 15.37 -37.82 45.34
C SER A 904 15.53 -39.28 44.95
N SER A 905 15.60 -39.59 43.65
CA SER A 905 15.85 -40.95 43.14
C SER A 905 17.21 -41.49 43.60
N TYR A 906 18.26 -40.67 43.55
CA TYR A 906 19.59 -41.09 44.01
C TYR A 906 19.64 -41.33 45.52
N VAL A 907 19.03 -40.43 46.30
CA VAL A 907 18.93 -40.55 47.77
C VAL A 907 18.10 -41.77 48.17
N THR A 908 16.92 -41.95 47.57
CA THR A 908 16.04 -43.09 47.84
C THR A 908 16.68 -44.42 47.43
N LYS A 909 17.39 -44.48 46.29
CA LYS A 909 18.19 -45.65 45.91
C LYS A 909 19.21 -46.03 46.99
N LYS A 910 19.93 -45.03 47.52
CA LYS A 910 20.91 -45.25 48.61
C LYS A 910 20.25 -45.68 49.92
N LEU A 911 19.12 -45.07 50.29
CA LEU A 911 18.38 -45.44 51.50
C LEU A 911 17.79 -46.85 51.38
N ALA A 912 17.26 -47.21 50.22
CA ALA A 912 16.72 -48.53 49.95
C ALA A 912 17.81 -49.61 49.99
N SER A 913 18.98 -49.38 49.39
CA SER A 913 20.09 -50.33 49.45
C SER A 913 20.59 -50.53 50.89
N GLN A 914 20.70 -49.47 51.68
CA GLN A 914 21.04 -49.56 53.11
C GLN A 914 19.99 -50.33 53.92
N LYS A 915 18.69 -50.11 53.66
CA LYS A 915 17.61 -50.85 54.33
C LYS A 915 17.64 -52.32 53.96
N ALA A 916 17.78 -52.66 52.68
CA ALA A 916 17.88 -54.03 52.20
C ALA A 916 19.11 -54.74 52.79
N GLN A 917 20.27 -54.07 52.83
CA GLN A 917 21.47 -54.61 53.46
C GLN A 917 21.26 -54.85 54.96
N LYS A 918 20.68 -53.90 55.71
CA LYS A 918 20.35 -54.10 57.13
C LYS A 918 19.35 -55.24 57.37
N GLN A 919 18.42 -55.47 56.45
CA GLN A 919 17.49 -56.60 56.52
C GLN A 919 18.16 -57.93 56.22
N ALA A 920 19.11 -57.97 55.29
CA ALA A 920 19.88 -59.18 54.97
C ALA A 920 20.91 -59.55 56.06
N TRP A 921 21.34 -58.58 56.88
CA TRP A 921 22.29 -58.77 57.98
C TRP A 921 21.63 -59.07 59.33
N LYS A 922 20.29 -59.00 59.39
CA LYS A 922 19.49 -59.56 60.49
C LYS A 922 19.08 -60.97 60.12
#